data_AF-A0A1Q3E9K0-F1
#
_entry.id   AF-A0A1Q3E9K0-F1
#
_cell.length_a   1.000
_cell.length_b   1.000
_cell.length_c   1.000
_cell.angle_alpha   90.00
_cell.angle_beta   90.00
_cell.angle_gamma   90.00
#
_symmetry.space_group_name_H-M   'P 1'
#
loop_
_entity.id
_entity.type
_entity.pdbx_description
1 polymer ?
#
loop_
_entity_poly.entity_id
_entity_poly.type
_entity_poly.pdbx_seq_one_letter_code
_entity_poly.pdbx_strand_id
1 'polypeptide(L)'
;MLTFPAFSSGSIQISSYQAASTVVLVTCLVLLVVSRLTPQLTFIWYCFVRPLTGAKDQKTRLDKFYEGQADVYDATRRGLLRGRKTMLNLSAGHLRTLRANCPDKRLVWVDIGGGTGHNIELMDQFLPISSFDAVYLIDLCEPLLQVARKRFAQRGWTNVHILCQDASDFVLPEWQNSSSVDPKGSVGFVTLSYSLSMIPNFYNLLDRIDYVLSPQEGLLGVVDFYTAGKNASLHEKAIGGESKECGWISRWFWQIWFDFDNVHLSPARRSYLEYRFGTIKSYNGRNRFVLPFIVRIPYYIWLGRPRTADISKSCHVFEVEGGNTIGNCSPASLINVTKEIDSTSVPPLELGFSIMEQQSESNAVIVNITPPLSSFHYQVNKPWRLPYYEHPVHKEFRTFVYSFTWEDPYVDVMHLELTKDDSMFVITSAGDNALHYAIAASPRTIHCVDMNPCQGHLLELKLAAMQSLDYADFFTLFGEGYHPNFRYLLDSKIAPHLSSSAYQFWRINVDAFTTPSKPFYLHGYSGWALKLARFIFTIAGVRTDVERLCECETLDKQVQIWQQKLRPVLLNPVIVALMRNPVFCWNALGVPMNQRRMLLDEGSVYEYVRDTMDPLLSTYLLKTENYFYLLCLLGHYTPTSCPLYLTHSGFETLKANEGSAANSFRLHTDSIYNVLRGLSSWSLTRALIMDHLDWFTVNSKDVDEEVTQLARVVAPGGFVFWRSAAKHPWYNEVFERSKFRVEAVAIRTGSEVALDKVNMYASFWKATKL
;
A
#
# COMPACT_ATOMS: atom_id res chain seq x y z
N MET A 1 -56.35 -41.08 46.92
CA MET A 1 -57.57 -40.35 46.56
C MET A 1 -57.20 -39.34 45.48
N LEU A 2 -57.64 -39.61 44.25
CA LEU A 2 -57.28 -38.94 43.01
C LEU A 2 -58.14 -37.68 42.81
N THR A 3 -57.54 -36.56 42.35
CA THR A 3 -58.04 -35.64 41.29
C THR A 3 -57.24 -34.33 41.29
N PHE A 4 -56.62 -34.00 40.16
CA PHE A 4 -56.26 -32.64 39.74
C PHE A 4 -56.64 -32.49 38.25
N PRO A 5 -57.10 -31.31 37.80
CA PRO A 5 -57.88 -31.15 36.58
C PRO A 5 -57.01 -31.15 35.31
N ALA A 6 -57.61 -31.65 34.23
CA ALA A 6 -57.05 -31.73 32.89
C ALA A 6 -57.00 -30.36 32.20
N PHE A 7 -55.85 -30.05 31.59
CA PHE A 7 -55.71 -28.99 30.60
C PHE A 7 -56.36 -29.42 29.28
N SER A 8 -57.26 -28.60 28.76
CA SER A 8 -57.94 -28.79 27.47
C SER A 8 -56.98 -28.61 26.29
N SER A 9 -56.96 -29.56 25.38
CA SER A 9 -56.33 -29.46 24.06
C SER A 9 -57.19 -28.58 23.14
N GLY A 10 -56.72 -27.36 22.89
CA GLY A 10 -57.26 -26.51 21.82
C GLY A 10 -56.86 -27.07 20.45
N SER A 11 -57.85 -27.56 19.69
CA SER A 11 -57.69 -27.94 18.29
C SER A 11 -57.71 -26.68 17.41
N ILE A 12 -56.61 -26.40 16.73
CA ILE A 12 -56.51 -25.29 15.77
C ILE A 12 -57.13 -25.77 14.44
N GLN A 13 -58.36 -25.33 14.15
CA GLN A 13 -58.94 -25.45 12.81
C GLN A 13 -58.26 -24.44 11.88
N ILE A 14 -57.30 -24.90 11.08
CA ILE A 14 -56.71 -24.10 10.01
C ILE A 14 -57.71 -24.05 8.85
N SER A 15 -58.19 -22.84 8.54
CA SER A 15 -59.04 -22.57 7.38
C SER A 15 -58.34 -23.02 6.09
N SER A 16 -59.05 -23.71 5.19
CA SER A 16 -58.54 -24.19 3.90
C SER A 16 -57.85 -23.10 3.06
N TYR A 17 -58.23 -21.84 3.24
CA TYR A 17 -57.58 -20.68 2.61
C TYR A 17 -56.18 -20.37 3.18
N GLN A 18 -55.96 -20.58 4.47
CA GLN A 18 -54.65 -20.40 5.10
C GLN A 18 -53.69 -21.52 4.70
N ALA A 19 -54.18 -22.75 4.57
CA ALA A 19 -53.40 -23.87 4.06
C ALA A 19 -52.97 -23.63 2.60
N ALA A 20 -53.90 -23.20 1.73
CA ALA A 20 -53.59 -22.87 0.33
C ALA A 20 -52.59 -21.71 0.20
N SER A 21 -52.75 -20.65 0.99
CA SER A 21 -51.82 -19.49 0.99
C SER A 21 -50.43 -19.89 1.45
N THR A 22 -50.33 -20.77 2.46
CA THR A 22 -49.05 -21.28 2.96
C THR A 22 -48.37 -22.16 1.92
N VAL A 23 -49.13 -23.01 1.21
CA VAL A 23 -48.59 -23.84 0.12
C VAL A 23 -48.09 -22.96 -1.04
N VAL A 24 -48.84 -21.92 -1.44
CA VAL A 24 -48.38 -20.98 -2.48
C VAL A 24 -47.11 -20.25 -2.04
N LEU A 25 -47.04 -19.80 -0.79
CA LEU A 25 -45.90 -19.05 -0.27
C LEU A 25 -44.65 -19.95 -0.14
N VAL A 26 -44.82 -21.19 0.33
CA VAL A 26 -43.76 -22.21 0.35
C VAL A 26 -43.33 -22.58 -1.07
N THR A 27 -44.28 -22.73 -2.01
CA THR A 27 -43.95 -23.04 -3.42
C THR A 27 -43.20 -21.87 -4.08
N CYS A 28 -43.61 -20.63 -3.83
CA CYS A 28 -42.90 -19.43 -4.29
C CYS A 28 -41.51 -19.34 -3.67
N LEU A 29 -41.36 -19.65 -2.37
CA LEU A 29 -40.09 -19.68 -1.67
C LEU A 29 -39.18 -20.77 -2.24
N VAL A 30 -39.71 -21.97 -2.49
CA VAL A 30 -38.99 -23.08 -3.11
C VAL A 30 -38.60 -22.74 -4.54
N LEU A 31 -39.47 -22.14 -5.35
CA LEU A 31 -39.14 -21.68 -6.70
C LEU A 31 -38.10 -20.55 -6.69
N LEU A 32 -38.15 -19.64 -5.71
CA LEU A 32 -37.13 -18.60 -5.51
C LEU A 32 -35.78 -19.21 -5.09
N VAL A 33 -35.78 -20.18 -4.19
CA VAL A 33 -34.57 -20.89 -3.75
C VAL A 33 -33.99 -21.73 -4.87
N VAL A 34 -34.83 -22.50 -5.59
CA VAL A 34 -34.43 -23.30 -6.74
C VAL A 34 -33.87 -22.41 -7.83
N SER A 35 -34.57 -21.34 -8.25
CA SER A 35 -34.05 -20.40 -9.27
C SER A 35 -32.76 -19.70 -8.85
N ARG A 36 -32.58 -19.41 -7.55
CA ARG A 36 -31.33 -18.87 -6.98
C ARG A 36 -30.18 -19.88 -6.95
N LEU A 37 -30.49 -21.18 -6.93
CA LEU A 37 -29.54 -22.31 -6.87
C LEU A 37 -29.30 -22.99 -8.22
N THR A 38 -30.20 -22.84 -9.20
CA THR A 38 -30.10 -23.43 -10.54
C THR A 38 -28.77 -23.07 -11.20
N PRO A 39 -28.29 -21.81 -11.19
CA PRO A 39 -26.98 -21.47 -11.72
C PRO A 39 -25.82 -22.29 -11.13
N GLN A 40 -25.80 -22.44 -9.81
CA GLN A 40 -24.76 -23.12 -9.06
C GLN A 40 -24.84 -24.63 -9.27
N LEU A 41 -26.04 -25.20 -9.35
CA LEU A 41 -26.27 -26.62 -9.64
C LEU A 41 -25.90 -26.96 -11.09
N THR A 42 -26.22 -26.10 -12.05
CA THR A 42 -25.79 -26.24 -13.45
C THR A 42 -24.27 -26.18 -13.55
N PHE A 43 -23.63 -25.22 -12.88
CA PHE A 43 -22.17 -25.15 -12.79
C PHE A 43 -21.57 -26.42 -12.16
N ILE A 44 -22.12 -26.90 -11.05
CA ILE A 44 -21.69 -28.13 -10.37
C ILE A 44 -21.84 -29.35 -11.29
N TRP A 45 -22.96 -29.46 -12.01
CA TRP A 45 -23.22 -30.56 -12.93
C TRP A 45 -22.17 -30.63 -14.05
N TYR A 46 -21.89 -29.50 -14.69
CA TYR A 46 -20.95 -29.45 -15.81
C TYR A 46 -19.47 -29.48 -15.38
N CYS A 47 -19.12 -28.99 -14.19
CA CYS A 47 -17.76 -29.09 -13.64
C CYS A 47 -17.47 -30.45 -12.99
N PHE A 48 -18.43 -31.08 -12.31
CA PHE A 48 -18.16 -32.24 -11.44
C PHE A 48 -18.85 -33.54 -11.84
N VAL A 49 -19.89 -33.51 -12.68
CA VAL A 49 -20.71 -34.71 -12.97
C VAL A 49 -20.69 -35.12 -14.44
N ARG A 50 -20.63 -34.16 -15.37
CA ARG A 50 -20.56 -34.46 -16.81
C ARG A 50 -19.11 -34.80 -17.20
N PRO A 51 -18.82 -36.02 -17.69
CA PRO A 51 -17.46 -36.39 -18.06
C PRO A 51 -16.96 -35.59 -19.28
N LEU A 52 -15.78 -34.99 -19.15
CA LEU A 52 -15.03 -34.37 -20.25
C LEU A 52 -14.27 -35.43 -21.06
N THR A 53 -14.94 -36.47 -21.53
CA THR A 53 -14.31 -37.56 -22.28
C THR A 53 -14.44 -37.35 -23.79
N GLY A 54 -13.30 -37.34 -24.52
CA GLY A 54 -13.27 -37.66 -25.96
C GLY A 54 -12.93 -36.55 -26.97
N ALA A 55 -12.55 -35.33 -26.57
CA ALA A 55 -12.12 -34.29 -27.53
C ALA A 55 -10.58 -34.18 -27.61
N LYS A 56 -10.01 -34.52 -28.78
CA LYS A 56 -8.56 -34.46 -29.06
C LYS A 56 -8.01 -33.02 -29.14
N ASP A 57 -8.87 -32.04 -29.45
CA ASP A 57 -8.49 -30.64 -29.68
C ASP A 57 -9.05 -29.69 -28.60
N GLN A 58 -8.28 -28.67 -28.22
CA GLN A 58 -8.57 -27.75 -27.11
C GLN A 58 -9.84 -26.93 -27.39
N LYS A 59 -10.02 -26.43 -28.62
CA LYS A 59 -11.18 -25.64 -29.04
C LYS A 59 -12.49 -26.41 -28.86
N THR A 60 -12.55 -27.61 -29.42
CA THR A 60 -13.74 -28.48 -29.37
C THR A 60 -14.13 -28.85 -27.93
N ARG A 61 -13.14 -28.92 -27.02
CA ARG A 61 -13.38 -29.18 -25.59
C ARG A 61 -13.99 -27.96 -24.89
N LEU A 62 -13.45 -26.77 -25.14
CA LEU A 62 -13.96 -25.52 -24.57
C LEU A 62 -15.39 -25.24 -25.05
N ASP A 63 -15.65 -25.41 -26.35
CA ASP A 63 -16.99 -25.22 -26.93
C ASP A 63 -18.00 -26.15 -26.24
N LYS A 64 -17.72 -27.45 -26.12
CA LYS A 64 -18.61 -28.41 -25.44
C LYS A 64 -18.81 -28.14 -23.94
N PHE A 65 -17.80 -27.59 -23.28
CA PHE A 65 -17.86 -27.26 -21.86
C PHE A 65 -18.72 -26.02 -21.58
N TYR A 66 -18.67 -25.02 -22.48
CA TYR A 66 -19.34 -23.74 -22.30
C TYR A 66 -20.71 -23.61 -23.00
N GLU A 67 -20.99 -24.42 -24.02
CA GLU A 67 -22.27 -24.41 -24.76
C GLU A 67 -23.50 -24.54 -23.83
N GLY A 68 -23.41 -25.37 -22.79
CA GLY A 68 -24.50 -25.57 -21.81
C GLY A 68 -24.52 -24.58 -20.63
N GLN A 69 -23.56 -23.66 -20.54
CA GLN A 69 -23.40 -22.73 -19.42
C GLN A 69 -23.29 -21.25 -19.82
N ALA A 70 -23.20 -20.94 -21.12
CA ALA A 70 -22.91 -19.61 -21.64
C ALA A 70 -23.84 -18.52 -21.08
N ASP A 71 -25.14 -18.80 -20.99
CA ASP A 71 -26.15 -17.84 -20.50
C ASP A 71 -26.09 -17.60 -18.98
N VAL A 72 -25.49 -18.53 -18.22
CA VAL A 72 -25.43 -18.50 -16.75
C VAL A 72 -24.01 -18.20 -16.23
N TYR A 73 -23.05 -18.15 -17.14
CA TYR A 73 -21.62 -18.03 -16.91
C TYR A 73 -21.25 -16.84 -16.01
N ASP A 74 -21.84 -15.67 -16.24
CA ASP A 74 -21.52 -14.45 -15.48
C ASP A 74 -22.16 -14.42 -14.09
N ALA A 75 -23.27 -15.12 -13.89
CA ALA A 75 -23.96 -15.18 -12.60
C ALA A 75 -23.18 -16.04 -11.59
N THR A 76 -22.64 -17.17 -12.03
CA THR A 76 -21.87 -18.10 -11.18
C THR A 76 -20.42 -17.66 -10.98
N ARG A 77 -19.75 -17.16 -12.02
CA ARG A 77 -18.33 -16.80 -11.95
C ARG A 77 -18.02 -15.47 -11.26
N ARG A 78 -19.01 -14.59 -11.01
CA ARG A 78 -18.81 -13.37 -10.20
C ARG A 78 -18.33 -13.67 -8.77
N GLY A 79 -18.78 -14.78 -8.18
CA GLY A 79 -18.36 -15.23 -6.85
C GLY A 79 -16.98 -15.89 -6.83
N LEU A 80 -16.67 -16.68 -7.88
CA LEU A 80 -15.44 -17.46 -8.00
C LEU A 80 -14.23 -16.64 -8.47
N LEU A 81 -14.42 -15.75 -9.44
CA LEU A 81 -13.35 -15.03 -10.13
C LEU A 81 -13.20 -13.61 -9.55
N ARG A 82 -12.60 -13.54 -8.36
CA ARG A 82 -12.36 -12.29 -7.61
C ARG A 82 -11.20 -11.49 -8.21
N GLY A 83 -11.19 -10.18 -8.02
CA GLY A 83 -10.06 -9.33 -8.42
C GLY A 83 -10.12 -8.78 -9.85
N ARG A 84 -10.97 -9.30 -10.75
CA ARG A 84 -11.21 -8.71 -12.09
C ARG A 84 -11.51 -7.22 -12.04
N LYS A 85 -12.52 -6.84 -11.25
CA LYS A 85 -12.91 -5.44 -11.04
C LYS A 85 -11.76 -4.58 -10.53
N THR A 86 -10.97 -5.10 -9.59
CA THR A 86 -9.80 -4.41 -9.03
C THR A 86 -8.69 -4.25 -10.06
N MET A 87 -8.37 -5.30 -10.83
CA MET A 87 -7.36 -5.24 -11.90
C MET A 87 -7.73 -4.17 -12.94
N LEU A 88 -8.99 -4.16 -13.39
CA LEU A 88 -9.45 -3.15 -14.37
C LEU A 88 -9.43 -1.74 -13.79
N ASN A 89 -9.87 -1.55 -12.54
CA ASN A 89 -9.82 -0.25 -11.88
C ASN A 89 -8.38 0.27 -11.70
N LEU A 90 -7.47 -0.60 -11.25
CA LEU A 90 -6.04 -0.29 -11.16
C LEU A 90 -5.48 0.08 -12.53
N SER A 91 -5.81 -0.70 -13.56
CA SER A 91 -5.33 -0.47 -14.91
C SER A 91 -5.83 0.87 -15.44
N ALA A 92 -7.11 1.19 -15.25
CA ALA A 92 -7.67 2.49 -15.64
C ALA A 92 -6.96 3.66 -14.96
N GLY A 93 -6.65 3.56 -13.65
CA GLY A 93 -5.87 4.57 -12.94
C GLY A 93 -4.49 4.80 -13.56
N HIS A 94 -3.75 3.72 -13.83
CA HIS A 94 -2.40 3.81 -14.41
C HIS A 94 -2.42 4.27 -15.87
N LEU A 95 -3.42 3.86 -16.67
CA LEU A 95 -3.59 4.31 -18.05
C LEU A 95 -3.81 5.82 -18.12
N ARG A 96 -4.61 6.40 -17.22
CA ARG A 96 -4.78 7.87 -17.16
C ARG A 96 -3.46 8.58 -16.91
N THR A 97 -2.65 8.08 -15.98
CA THR A 97 -1.33 8.66 -15.69
C THR A 97 -0.36 8.52 -16.87
N LEU A 98 -0.33 7.36 -17.54
CA LEU A 98 0.51 7.15 -18.72
C LEU A 98 0.11 8.06 -19.89
N ARG A 99 -1.19 8.21 -20.12
CA ARG A 99 -1.72 9.07 -21.19
C ARG A 99 -1.53 10.55 -20.95
N ALA A 100 -1.46 11.00 -19.70
CA ALA A 100 -1.21 12.41 -19.39
C ALA A 100 0.09 12.92 -20.03
N ASN A 101 1.08 12.03 -20.21
CA ASN A 101 2.35 12.37 -20.87
C ASN A 101 2.27 12.35 -22.40
N CYS A 102 1.35 11.56 -22.97
CA CYS A 102 1.20 11.33 -24.42
C CYS A 102 -0.29 11.28 -24.82
N PRO A 103 -1.03 12.40 -24.78
CA PRO A 103 -2.49 12.38 -24.97
C PRO A 103 -2.93 11.95 -26.37
N ASP A 104 -2.15 12.31 -27.38
CA ASP A 104 -2.46 12.12 -28.81
C ASP A 104 -2.08 10.73 -29.34
N LYS A 105 -1.41 9.90 -28.53
CA LYS A 105 -1.01 8.57 -28.99
C LYS A 105 -2.18 7.61 -28.97
N ARG A 106 -2.25 6.83 -30.04
CA ARG A 106 -3.25 5.78 -30.22
C ARG A 106 -3.20 4.74 -29.08
N LEU A 107 -4.35 4.47 -28.49
CA LEU A 107 -4.54 3.50 -27.42
C LEU A 107 -5.37 2.31 -27.91
N VAL A 108 -4.69 1.19 -28.16
CA VAL A 108 -5.31 -0.09 -28.51
C VAL A 108 -5.32 -1.01 -27.28
N TRP A 109 -6.49 -1.59 -26.97
CA TRP A 109 -6.65 -2.59 -25.91
C TRP A 109 -6.92 -3.98 -26.50
N VAL A 110 -6.17 -4.99 -26.06
CA VAL A 110 -6.41 -6.41 -26.36
C VAL A 110 -6.78 -7.20 -25.09
N ASP A 111 -8.00 -7.74 -25.03
CA ASP A 111 -8.48 -8.63 -23.94
C ASP A 111 -8.38 -10.09 -24.37
N ILE A 112 -7.42 -10.83 -23.81
CA ILE A 112 -7.08 -12.20 -24.19
C ILE A 112 -7.77 -13.20 -23.27
N GLY A 113 -8.56 -14.10 -23.86
CA GLY A 113 -9.49 -14.96 -23.15
C GLY A 113 -10.67 -14.17 -22.58
N GLY A 114 -11.18 -13.21 -23.36
CA GLY A 114 -12.23 -12.28 -22.92
C GLY A 114 -13.62 -12.90 -22.76
N GLY A 115 -13.84 -14.13 -23.27
CA GLY A 115 -15.07 -14.88 -23.13
C GLY A 115 -16.31 -14.11 -23.57
N THR A 116 -17.24 -13.87 -22.63
CA THR A 116 -18.51 -13.16 -22.85
C THR A 116 -18.36 -11.65 -23.01
N GLY A 117 -17.14 -11.10 -22.94
CA GLY A 117 -16.88 -9.67 -23.05
C GLY A 117 -17.20 -8.87 -21.79
N HIS A 118 -17.32 -9.53 -20.64
CA HIS A 118 -17.64 -8.88 -19.37
C HIS A 118 -16.58 -7.88 -18.90
N ASN A 119 -15.30 -8.12 -19.17
CA ASN A 119 -14.24 -7.17 -18.78
C ASN A 119 -14.37 -5.83 -19.50
N ILE A 120 -14.72 -5.84 -20.78
CA ILE A 120 -14.94 -4.63 -21.58
C ILE A 120 -16.11 -3.83 -20.99
N GLU A 121 -17.20 -4.49 -20.64
CA GLU A 121 -18.32 -3.84 -19.95
C GLU A 121 -17.97 -3.28 -18.58
N LEU A 122 -17.14 -3.98 -17.80
CA LEU A 122 -16.67 -3.48 -16.52
C LEU A 122 -15.71 -2.30 -16.67
N MET A 123 -14.86 -2.30 -17.71
CA MET A 123 -13.90 -1.24 -17.96
C MET A 123 -14.61 0.09 -18.25
N ASP A 124 -15.73 0.07 -18.97
CA ASP A 124 -16.52 1.28 -19.29
C ASP A 124 -16.94 2.07 -18.03
N GLN A 125 -17.07 1.41 -16.87
CA GLN A 125 -17.37 2.06 -15.58
C GLN A 125 -16.19 2.86 -15.01
N PHE A 126 -14.97 2.57 -15.45
CA PHE A 126 -13.74 3.20 -14.97
C PHE A 126 -13.10 4.09 -16.04
N LEU A 127 -13.01 3.61 -17.27
CA LEU A 127 -12.48 4.33 -18.41
C LEU A 127 -13.43 4.09 -19.60
N PRO A 128 -14.13 5.12 -20.09
CA PRO A 128 -15.11 4.96 -21.17
C PRO A 128 -14.50 4.26 -22.37
N ILE A 129 -15.24 3.33 -22.99
CA ILE A 129 -14.73 2.58 -24.16
C ILE A 129 -14.41 3.51 -25.34
N SER A 130 -15.06 4.67 -25.45
CA SER A 130 -14.72 5.71 -26.42
C SER A 130 -13.33 6.31 -26.25
N SER A 131 -12.67 6.10 -25.10
CA SER A 131 -11.30 6.55 -24.85
C SER A 131 -10.26 5.69 -25.59
N PHE A 132 -10.65 4.51 -26.07
CA PHE A 132 -9.79 3.59 -26.81
C PHE A 132 -10.06 3.74 -28.31
N ASP A 133 -9.00 3.82 -29.10
CA ASP A 133 -9.12 3.87 -30.56
C ASP A 133 -9.62 2.54 -31.12
N ALA A 134 -9.22 1.43 -30.49
CA ALA A 134 -9.72 0.10 -30.80
C ALA A 134 -9.62 -0.82 -29.57
N VAL A 135 -10.62 -1.69 -29.41
CA VAL A 135 -10.63 -2.75 -28.40
C VAL A 135 -10.82 -4.09 -29.12
N TYR A 136 -9.91 -5.04 -28.89
CA TYR A 136 -9.94 -6.37 -29.48
C TYR A 136 -10.20 -7.41 -28.40
N LEU A 137 -11.29 -8.16 -28.52
CA LEU A 137 -11.59 -9.32 -27.70
C LEU A 137 -11.14 -10.58 -28.44
N ILE A 138 -10.26 -11.35 -27.81
CA ILE A 138 -9.71 -12.59 -28.37
C ILE A 138 -10.13 -13.76 -27.49
N ASP A 139 -10.79 -14.76 -28.08
CA ASP A 139 -11.11 -16.03 -27.41
C ASP A 139 -11.12 -17.17 -28.43
N LEU A 140 -10.91 -18.39 -27.95
CA LEU A 140 -10.96 -19.60 -28.78
C LEU A 140 -12.38 -20.17 -28.86
N CYS A 141 -13.26 -19.80 -27.94
CA CYS A 141 -14.60 -20.37 -27.76
C CYS A 141 -15.71 -19.55 -28.44
N GLU A 142 -16.22 -20.04 -29.56
CA GLU A 142 -17.21 -19.32 -30.38
C GLU A 142 -18.56 -19.08 -29.66
N PRO A 143 -19.13 -20.02 -28.87
CA PRO A 143 -20.33 -19.76 -28.08
C PRO A 143 -20.24 -18.55 -27.14
N LEU A 144 -19.09 -18.34 -26.50
CA LEU A 144 -18.89 -17.18 -25.62
C LEU A 144 -18.81 -15.88 -26.41
N LEU A 145 -18.15 -15.92 -27.59
CA LEU A 145 -18.06 -14.78 -28.50
C LEU A 145 -19.43 -14.36 -29.05
N GLN A 146 -20.36 -15.30 -29.24
CA GLN A 146 -21.74 -14.97 -29.63
C GLN A 146 -22.47 -14.16 -28.54
N VAL A 147 -22.24 -14.49 -27.26
CA VAL A 147 -22.76 -13.68 -26.13
C VAL A 147 -22.11 -12.28 -26.14
N ALA A 148 -20.80 -12.20 -26.37
CA ALA A 148 -20.09 -10.91 -26.47
C ALA A 148 -20.62 -10.04 -27.62
N ARG A 149 -20.86 -10.61 -28.81
CA ARG A 149 -21.42 -9.88 -29.97
C ARG A 149 -22.79 -9.28 -29.64
N LYS A 150 -23.68 -10.06 -29.04
CA LYS A 150 -25.00 -9.57 -28.61
C LYS A 150 -24.87 -8.44 -27.58
N ARG A 151 -23.97 -8.59 -26.61
CA ARG A 151 -23.71 -7.61 -25.57
C ARG A 151 -23.21 -6.27 -26.14
N PHE A 152 -22.24 -6.30 -27.04
CA PHE A 152 -21.67 -5.08 -27.60
C PHE A 152 -22.63 -4.41 -28.59
N ALA A 153 -23.39 -5.19 -29.37
CA ALA A 153 -24.44 -4.65 -30.23
C ALA A 153 -25.51 -3.89 -29.44
N GLN A 154 -25.92 -4.41 -28.27
CA GLN A 154 -26.86 -3.72 -27.37
C GLN A 154 -26.32 -2.39 -26.81
N ARG A 155 -25.00 -2.26 -26.68
CA ARG A 155 -24.32 -1.05 -26.18
C ARG A 155 -23.97 -0.05 -27.29
N GLY A 156 -24.03 -0.46 -28.56
CA GLY A 156 -23.73 0.39 -29.71
C GLY A 156 -22.24 0.73 -29.88
N TRP A 157 -21.32 -0.06 -29.29
CA TRP A 157 -19.88 0.20 -29.45
C TRP A 157 -19.39 -0.21 -30.84
N THR A 158 -18.79 0.72 -31.58
CA THR A 158 -18.29 0.52 -32.94
C THR A 158 -16.79 0.25 -33.01
N ASN A 159 -16.05 0.60 -31.96
CA ASN A 159 -14.61 0.44 -31.82
C ASN A 159 -14.20 -0.87 -31.13
N VAL A 160 -15.14 -1.82 -30.96
CA VAL A 160 -14.89 -3.12 -30.33
C VAL A 160 -14.97 -4.24 -31.36
N HIS A 161 -13.90 -5.00 -31.50
CA HIS A 161 -13.74 -6.07 -32.47
C HIS A 161 -13.62 -7.43 -31.77
N ILE A 162 -14.32 -8.43 -32.27
CA ILE A 162 -14.38 -9.77 -31.68
C ILE A 162 -13.68 -10.75 -32.62
N LEU A 163 -12.65 -11.44 -32.13
CA LEU A 163 -11.79 -12.33 -32.90
C LEU A 163 -11.79 -13.74 -32.30
N CYS A 164 -12.24 -14.72 -33.09
CA CYS A 164 -12.16 -16.14 -32.75
C CYS A 164 -10.79 -16.68 -33.20
N GLN A 165 -9.79 -16.59 -32.33
CA GLN A 165 -8.39 -16.91 -32.63
C GLN A 165 -7.71 -17.58 -31.43
N ASP A 166 -6.63 -18.31 -31.70
CA ASP A 166 -5.75 -18.81 -30.64
C ASP A 166 -4.97 -17.65 -30.01
N ALA A 167 -4.87 -17.65 -28.69
CA ALA A 167 -4.20 -16.60 -27.93
C ALA A 167 -2.68 -16.56 -28.15
N SER A 168 -2.03 -17.69 -28.46
CA SER A 168 -0.60 -17.74 -28.74
C SER A 168 -0.27 -17.19 -30.13
N ASP A 169 -1.22 -17.21 -31.07
CA ASP A 169 -0.98 -16.89 -32.48
C ASP A 169 -1.85 -15.75 -33.04
N PHE A 170 -2.41 -14.90 -32.18
CA PHE A 170 -3.39 -13.89 -32.60
C PHE A 170 -2.85 -12.79 -33.52
N VAL A 171 -3.65 -12.39 -34.50
CA VAL A 171 -3.34 -11.32 -35.46
C VAL A 171 -4.49 -10.31 -35.50
N LEU A 172 -4.17 -9.03 -35.32
CA LEU A 172 -5.14 -7.95 -35.43
C LEU A 172 -5.41 -7.63 -36.91
N PRO A 173 -6.66 -7.35 -37.32
CA PRO A 173 -6.99 -7.09 -38.74
C PRO A 173 -6.21 -5.93 -39.37
N GLU A 174 -5.82 -4.95 -38.56
CA GLU A 174 -5.03 -3.80 -38.98
C GLU A 174 -3.60 -4.14 -39.42
N TRP A 175 -3.00 -5.19 -38.85
CA TRP A 175 -1.67 -5.67 -39.22
C TRP A 175 -1.66 -6.38 -40.57
N GLN A 176 -2.80 -6.92 -41.00
CA GLN A 176 -2.93 -7.64 -42.27
C GLN A 176 -3.28 -6.70 -43.42
N ASN A 177 -4.13 -5.71 -43.16
CA ASN A 177 -4.73 -4.88 -44.21
C ASN A 177 -3.93 -3.61 -44.54
N SER A 178 -3.03 -3.18 -43.65
CA SER A 178 -2.28 -1.93 -43.81
C SER A 178 -0.78 -2.21 -43.76
N SER A 179 -0.07 -1.98 -44.88
CA SER A 179 1.40 -2.03 -44.93
C SER A 179 2.10 -0.97 -44.05
N SER A 180 1.33 -0.12 -43.36
CA SER A 180 1.79 1.04 -42.59
C SER A 180 1.76 0.86 -41.07
N VAL A 181 1.23 -0.25 -40.53
CA VAL A 181 1.18 -0.48 -39.07
C VAL A 181 2.09 -1.64 -38.70
N ASP A 182 3.27 -1.32 -38.16
CA ASP A 182 4.16 -2.33 -37.57
C ASP A 182 3.48 -2.95 -36.34
N PRO A 183 3.31 -4.28 -36.26
CA PRO A 183 2.77 -4.93 -35.07
C PRO A 183 3.61 -4.68 -33.82
N LYS A 184 4.91 -4.40 -33.97
CA LYS A 184 5.81 -4.17 -32.85
C LYS A 184 5.44 -2.87 -32.12
N GLY A 185 5.12 -3.00 -30.84
CA GLY A 185 4.76 -1.86 -30.00
C GLY A 185 3.44 -1.15 -30.37
N SER A 186 2.57 -1.77 -31.17
CA SER A 186 1.31 -1.15 -31.63
C SER A 186 0.19 -1.17 -30.57
N VAL A 187 0.33 -1.97 -29.50
CA VAL A 187 -0.70 -2.18 -28.48
C VAL A 187 -0.36 -1.40 -27.21
N GLY A 188 -1.33 -0.64 -26.68
CA GLY A 188 -1.13 0.16 -25.46
C GLY A 188 -1.53 -0.59 -24.18
N PHE A 189 -2.51 -1.49 -24.26
CA PHE A 189 -3.03 -2.20 -23.10
C PHE A 189 -3.39 -3.65 -23.43
N VAL A 190 -2.97 -4.59 -22.57
CA VAL A 190 -3.35 -6.00 -22.68
C VAL A 190 -3.93 -6.48 -21.36
N THR A 191 -4.98 -7.30 -21.40
CA THR A 191 -5.54 -7.94 -20.21
C THR A 191 -5.59 -9.46 -20.34
N LEU A 192 -5.22 -10.14 -19.27
CA LEU A 192 -5.35 -11.58 -19.07
C LEU A 192 -6.14 -11.82 -17.79
N SER A 193 -7.39 -12.25 -17.92
CA SER A 193 -8.29 -12.41 -16.78
C SER A 193 -8.73 -13.86 -16.66
N TYR A 194 -8.07 -14.60 -15.78
CA TYR A 194 -8.25 -16.03 -15.57
C TYR A 194 -8.04 -16.86 -16.84
N SER A 195 -7.23 -16.35 -17.78
CA SER A 195 -6.94 -16.98 -19.06
C SER A 195 -5.53 -17.56 -19.14
N LEU A 196 -4.54 -16.96 -18.47
CA LEU A 196 -3.14 -17.42 -18.50
C LEU A 196 -2.99 -18.84 -17.94
N SER A 197 -3.73 -19.19 -16.90
CA SER A 197 -3.77 -20.54 -16.32
C SER A 197 -4.43 -21.58 -17.24
N MET A 198 -5.24 -21.16 -18.22
CA MET A 198 -5.90 -22.04 -19.20
C MET A 198 -5.10 -22.20 -20.49
N ILE A 199 -4.07 -21.38 -20.74
CA ILE A 199 -3.28 -21.41 -21.97
C ILE A 199 -2.08 -22.36 -21.79
N PRO A 200 -1.96 -23.43 -22.61
CA PRO A 200 -0.83 -24.36 -22.51
C PRO A 200 0.50 -23.71 -22.93
N ASN A 201 0.54 -23.05 -24.09
CA ASN A 201 1.73 -22.39 -24.63
C ASN A 201 1.86 -20.94 -24.15
N PHE A 202 1.91 -20.76 -22.83
CA PHE A 202 1.98 -19.44 -22.20
C PHE A 202 3.30 -18.71 -22.44
N TYR A 203 4.38 -19.43 -22.79
CA TYR A 203 5.67 -18.83 -23.17
C TYR A 203 5.52 -18.01 -24.46
N ASN A 204 5.02 -18.63 -25.53
CA ASN A 204 4.78 -17.94 -26.81
C ASN A 204 3.79 -16.77 -26.64
N LEU A 205 2.72 -16.97 -25.88
CA LEU A 205 1.77 -15.89 -25.57
C LEU A 205 2.45 -14.67 -24.95
N LEU A 206 3.24 -14.87 -23.88
CA LEU A 206 3.86 -13.76 -23.15
C LEU A 206 4.96 -13.09 -23.98
N ASP A 207 5.69 -13.86 -24.79
CA ASP A 207 6.68 -13.31 -25.74
C ASP A 207 6.02 -12.49 -26.85
N ARG A 208 4.87 -12.94 -27.36
CA ARG A 208 4.08 -12.19 -28.34
C ARG A 208 3.51 -10.91 -27.75
N ILE A 209 3.01 -10.96 -26.51
CA ILE A 209 2.54 -9.76 -25.81
C ILE A 209 3.69 -8.77 -25.66
N ASP A 210 4.87 -9.20 -25.22
CA ASP A 210 6.06 -8.33 -25.09
C ASP A 210 6.46 -7.69 -26.43
N TYR A 211 6.33 -8.43 -27.54
CA TYR A 211 6.60 -7.92 -28.88
C TYR A 211 5.63 -6.81 -29.33
N VAL A 212 4.32 -6.99 -29.09
CA VAL A 212 3.29 -6.05 -29.58
C VAL A 212 3.04 -4.88 -28.62
N LEU A 213 3.45 -5.01 -27.36
CA LEU A 213 3.18 -4.01 -26.34
C LEU A 213 4.12 -2.81 -26.51
N SER A 214 3.54 -1.60 -26.55
CA SER A 214 4.25 -0.33 -26.67
C SER A 214 5.32 -0.22 -25.59
N PRO A 215 6.62 -0.10 -25.93
CA PRO A 215 7.70 -0.07 -24.94
C PRO A 215 7.45 0.95 -23.81
N GLN A 216 6.97 2.15 -24.17
CA GLN A 216 7.00 3.33 -23.30
C GLN A 216 5.66 3.63 -22.64
N GLU A 217 4.56 3.06 -23.15
CA GLU A 217 3.18 3.31 -22.69
C GLU A 217 2.39 2.02 -22.46
N GLY A 218 2.98 0.89 -22.83
CA GLY A 218 2.40 -0.42 -22.67
C GLY A 218 2.11 -0.75 -21.22
N LEU A 219 0.92 -1.29 -21.00
CA LEU A 219 0.47 -1.82 -19.73
C LEU A 219 -0.10 -3.23 -19.94
N LEU A 220 0.28 -4.16 -19.07
CA LEU A 220 -0.28 -5.51 -19.03
C LEU A 220 -0.94 -5.73 -17.66
N GLY A 221 -2.25 -6.02 -17.67
CA GLY A 221 -3.02 -6.38 -16.48
C GLY A 221 -3.30 -7.88 -16.44
N VAL A 222 -2.94 -8.54 -15.35
CA VAL A 222 -3.18 -9.98 -15.15
C VAL A 222 -3.92 -10.22 -13.84
N VAL A 223 -4.99 -11.00 -13.89
CA VAL A 223 -5.62 -11.59 -12.71
C VAL A 223 -5.76 -13.08 -12.95
N ASP A 224 -5.19 -13.91 -12.08
CA ASP A 224 -5.30 -15.35 -12.25
C ASP A 224 -5.15 -16.09 -10.91
N PHE A 225 -5.45 -17.38 -10.94
CA PHE A 225 -5.12 -18.30 -9.87
C PHE A 225 -3.62 -18.63 -9.87
N TYR A 226 -3.09 -18.99 -8.71
CA TYR A 226 -1.69 -19.39 -8.61
C TYR A 226 -1.44 -20.39 -7.50
N THR A 227 -0.33 -21.12 -7.60
CA THR A 227 0.28 -21.75 -6.44
C THR A 227 1.72 -21.28 -6.29
N ALA A 228 2.18 -21.12 -5.06
CA ALA A 228 3.53 -20.63 -4.79
C ALA A 228 4.57 -21.75 -4.89
N GLY A 229 5.76 -21.40 -5.42
CA GLY A 229 6.95 -22.22 -5.29
C GLY A 229 7.38 -22.37 -3.82
N LYS A 230 8.22 -23.38 -3.53
CA LYS A 230 8.74 -23.61 -2.17
C LYS A 230 9.68 -22.49 -1.70
N ASN A 231 10.47 -21.95 -2.63
CA ASN A 231 11.46 -20.91 -2.35
C ASN A 231 11.08 -19.63 -3.11
N ALA A 232 11.08 -18.50 -2.42
CA ALA A 232 10.94 -17.19 -3.07
C ALA A 232 12.23 -16.84 -3.80
N SER A 233 12.12 -16.39 -5.05
CA SER A 233 13.27 -15.89 -5.81
C SER A 233 13.78 -14.56 -5.24
N LEU A 234 15.05 -14.20 -5.49
CA LEU A 234 15.56 -12.86 -5.14
C LEU A 234 14.74 -11.75 -5.79
N HIS A 235 14.26 -11.99 -7.01
CA HIS A 235 13.36 -11.07 -7.70
C HIS A 235 12.02 -10.92 -6.97
N GLU A 236 11.44 -12.02 -6.50
CA GLU A 236 10.21 -11.99 -5.70
C GLU A 236 10.38 -11.19 -4.41
N LYS A 237 11.55 -11.28 -3.76
CA LYS A 237 11.89 -10.42 -2.61
C LYS A 237 12.03 -8.95 -3.01
N ALA A 238 12.53 -8.65 -4.22
CA ALA A 238 12.73 -7.29 -4.72
C ALA A 238 11.45 -6.61 -5.24
N ILE A 239 10.45 -7.36 -5.73
CA ILE A 239 9.14 -6.81 -6.11
C ILE A 239 8.43 -6.20 -4.90
N GLY A 240 8.71 -6.72 -3.70
CA GLY A 240 8.11 -6.32 -2.43
C GLY A 240 6.65 -6.77 -2.30
N GLY A 241 6.18 -6.97 -1.07
CA GLY A 241 4.79 -7.35 -0.79
C GLY A 241 4.64 -8.57 0.11
N GLU A 242 3.39 -8.85 0.53
CA GLU A 242 3.11 -10.02 1.36
C GLU A 242 3.40 -11.32 0.60
N SER A 243 4.03 -12.25 1.32
CA SER A 243 4.54 -13.51 0.78
C SER A 243 3.52 -14.24 -0.10
N LYS A 244 3.95 -14.66 -1.29
CA LYS A 244 3.13 -15.50 -2.18
C LYS A 244 2.80 -16.84 -1.54
N GLU A 245 3.46 -17.21 -0.45
CA GLU A 245 3.37 -18.50 0.24
C GLU A 245 1.95 -19.07 0.33
N CYS A 246 1.87 -20.33 -0.09
CA CYS A 246 0.72 -21.19 0.10
C CYS A 246 1.17 -22.35 0.98
N GLY A 247 0.37 -22.67 2.00
CA GLY A 247 0.61 -23.84 2.85
C GLY A 247 0.71 -25.11 2.01
N TRP A 248 1.52 -26.08 2.48
CA TRP A 248 1.84 -27.29 1.72
C TRP A 248 0.60 -28.04 1.21
N ILE A 249 -0.39 -28.27 2.09
CA ILE A 249 -1.66 -28.93 1.74
C ILE A 249 -2.40 -28.14 0.66
N SER A 250 -2.49 -26.82 0.83
CA SER A 250 -3.21 -25.96 -0.12
C SER A 250 -2.56 -25.95 -1.51
N ARG A 251 -1.22 -26.02 -1.58
CA ARG A 251 -0.49 -26.07 -2.85
C ARG A 251 -0.87 -27.29 -3.67
N TRP A 252 -0.80 -28.47 -3.06
CA TRP A 252 -1.12 -29.74 -3.72
C TRP A 252 -2.59 -29.89 -4.02
N PHE A 253 -3.46 -29.57 -3.04
CA PHE A 253 -4.90 -29.66 -3.20
C PHE A 253 -5.37 -28.83 -4.40
N TRP A 254 -4.94 -27.56 -4.49
CA TRP A 254 -5.38 -26.71 -5.59
C TRP A 254 -4.82 -27.13 -6.93
N GLN A 255 -3.54 -27.52 -7.01
CA GLN A 255 -2.96 -28.03 -8.25
C GLN A 255 -3.75 -29.21 -8.80
N ILE A 256 -4.05 -30.21 -7.96
CA ILE A 256 -4.81 -31.40 -8.36
C ILE A 256 -6.25 -31.02 -8.74
N TRP A 257 -6.90 -30.19 -7.92
CA TRP A 257 -8.28 -29.78 -8.12
C TRP A 257 -8.50 -29.11 -9.48
N PHE A 258 -7.65 -28.15 -9.83
CA PHE A 258 -7.79 -27.39 -11.08
C PHE A 258 -7.29 -28.17 -12.31
N ASP A 259 -6.44 -29.20 -12.12
CA ASP A 259 -6.01 -30.07 -13.21
C ASP A 259 -7.18 -30.88 -13.81
N PHE A 260 -8.19 -31.23 -13.00
CA PHE A 260 -9.44 -31.84 -13.50
C PHE A 260 -10.16 -30.97 -14.54
N ASP A 261 -10.06 -29.64 -14.42
CA ASP A 261 -10.65 -28.67 -15.34
C ASP A 261 -9.66 -28.21 -16.44
N ASN A 262 -8.48 -28.85 -16.56
CA ASN A 262 -7.36 -28.42 -17.42
C ASN A 262 -6.88 -26.98 -17.15
N VAL A 263 -6.99 -26.53 -15.89
CA VAL A 263 -6.47 -25.24 -15.44
C VAL A 263 -5.16 -25.48 -14.71
N HIS A 264 -4.06 -24.98 -15.24
CA HIS A 264 -2.73 -25.33 -14.74
C HIS A 264 -2.15 -24.22 -13.84
N LEU A 265 -2.16 -24.47 -12.54
CA LEU A 265 -1.71 -23.53 -11.49
C LEU A 265 -0.19 -23.47 -11.26
N SER A 266 0.61 -24.02 -12.17
CA SER A 266 2.07 -24.10 -12.01
C SER A 266 2.67 -22.72 -11.67
N PRO A 267 3.56 -22.62 -10.66
CA PRO A 267 4.25 -21.37 -10.33
C PRO A 267 4.98 -20.74 -11.53
N ALA A 268 5.39 -21.57 -12.50
CA ALA A 268 6.15 -21.16 -13.68
C ALA A 268 5.46 -20.06 -14.50
N ARG A 269 4.12 -20.04 -14.57
CA ARG A 269 3.38 -19.01 -15.32
C ARG A 269 3.62 -17.61 -14.78
N ARG A 270 3.48 -17.45 -13.46
CA ARG A 270 3.71 -16.17 -12.80
C ARG A 270 5.20 -15.82 -12.77
N SER A 271 6.07 -16.80 -12.53
CA SER A 271 7.52 -16.56 -12.57
C SER A 271 7.98 -16.08 -13.94
N TYR A 272 7.45 -16.65 -15.03
CA TYR A 272 7.79 -16.21 -16.38
C TYR A 272 7.18 -14.86 -16.73
N LEU A 273 5.95 -14.57 -16.26
CA LEU A 273 5.34 -13.23 -16.38
C LEU A 273 6.20 -12.15 -15.72
N GLU A 274 6.56 -12.34 -14.45
CA GLU A 274 7.42 -11.41 -13.70
C GLU A 274 8.86 -11.39 -14.24
N TYR A 275 9.30 -12.47 -14.88
CA TYR A 275 10.54 -12.46 -15.63
C TYR A 275 10.41 -11.62 -16.90
N ARG A 276 9.46 -11.85 -17.80
CA ARG A 276 9.39 -11.13 -19.08
C ARG A 276 9.10 -9.64 -18.92
N PHE A 277 8.33 -9.24 -17.92
CA PHE A 277 7.83 -7.87 -17.77
C PHE A 277 8.30 -7.22 -16.47
N GLY A 278 8.44 -5.89 -16.49
CA GLY A 278 8.65 -5.08 -15.30
C GLY A 278 7.37 -5.00 -14.46
N THR A 279 7.41 -5.40 -13.19
CA THR A 279 6.23 -5.36 -12.32
C THR A 279 5.99 -3.94 -11.81
N ILE A 280 4.78 -3.40 -11.95
CA ILE A 280 4.37 -2.14 -11.31
C ILE A 280 3.66 -2.42 -9.98
N LYS A 281 2.64 -3.28 -10.02
CA LYS A 281 1.80 -3.64 -8.87
C LYS A 281 1.67 -5.14 -8.79
N SER A 282 1.70 -5.64 -7.57
CA SER A 282 1.28 -7.00 -7.28
C SER A 282 0.37 -7.00 -6.07
N TYR A 283 -0.59 -7.92 -6.05
CA TYR A 283 -1.41 -8.20 -4.88
C TYR A 283 -1.78 -9.67 -4.84
N ASN A 284 -1.67 -10.29 -3.67
CA ASN A 284 -2.03 -11.68 -3.43
C ASN A 284 -3.32 -11.74 -2.60
N GLY A 285 -4.36 -12.35 -3.15
CA GLY A 285 -5.67 -12.49 -2.52
C GLY A 285 -6.05 -13.93 -2.21
N ARG A 286 -7.09 -14.09 -1.38
CA ARG A 286 -7.70 -15.39 -1.07
C ARG A 286 -9.21 -15.30 -1.26
N ASN A 287 -9.76 -16.09 -2.18
CA ASN A 287 -11.22 -16.16 -2.38
C ASN A 287 -11.84 -17.15 -1.38
N ARG A 288 -12.89 -16.70 -0.68
CA ARG A 288 -13.60 -17.42 0.39
C ARG A 288 -14.99 -17.92 -0.04
N PHE A 289 -15.26 -18.02 -1.35
CA PHE A 289 -16.61 -18.19 -1.90
C PHE A 289 -17.29 -19.54 -1.60
N VAL A 290 -16.58 -20.66 -1.66
CA VAL A 290 -17.21 -22.00 -1.59
C VAL A 290 -17.45 -22.44 -0.15
N LEU A 291 -16.47 -22.25 0.74
CA LEU A 291 -16.56 -22.48 2.19
C LEU A 291 -15.63 -21.48 2.92
N PRO A 292 -16.14 -20.36 3.48
CA PRO A 292 -15.31 -19.24 3.92
C PRO A 292 -14.22 -19.58 4.95
N PHE A 293 -14.45 -20.64 5.73
CA PHE A 293 -13.60 -21.07 6.83
C PHE A 293 -12.63 -22.21 6.46
N ILE A 294 -12.91 -22.97 5.40
CA ILE A 294 -12.16 -24.20 5.06
C ILE A 294 -11.39 -24.05 3.74
N VAL A 295 -11.98 -23.37 2.75
CA VAL A 295 -11.48 -23.38 1.37
C VAL A 295 -11.15 -21.96 0.92
N ARG A 296 -9.85 -21.69 0.73
CA ARG A 296 -9.33 -20.38 0.31
C ARG A 296 -8.58 -20.51 -1.01
N ILE A 297 -9.22 -20.15 -2.11
CA ILE A 297 -8.60 -20.23 -3.44
C ILE A 297 -7.61 -19.07 -3.60
N PRO A 298 -6.30 -19.33 -3.81
CA PRO A 298 -5.30 -18.31 -4.05
C PRO A 298 -5.49 -17.67 -5.44
N TYR A 299 -5.55 -16.34 -5.48
CA TYR A 299 -5.51 -15.57 -6.71
C TYR A 299 -4.56 -14.39 -6.57
N TYR A 300 -4.08 -13.86 -7.67
CA TYR A 300 -3.24 -12.67 -7.68
C TYR A 300 -3.77 -11.64 -8.68
N ILE A 301 -3.45 -10.39 -8.41
CA ILE A 301 -3.60 -9.27 -9.34
C ILE A 301 -2.19 -8.74 -9.60
N TRP A 302 -1.86 -8.55 -10.85
CA TRP A 302 -0.55 -8.07 -11.26
C TRP A 302 -0.70 -7.07 -12.40
N LEU A 303 0.02 -5.95 -12.31
CA LEU A 303 0.16 -4.99 -13.39
C LEU A 303 1.65 -4.85 -13.69
N GLY A 304 2.00 -4.79 -14.97
CA GLY A 304 3.37 -4.55 -15.39
C GLY A 304 3.48 -3.94 -16.78
N ARG A 305 4.73 -3.77 -17.22
CA ARG A 305 5.11 -3.05 -18.44
C ARG A 305 6.27 -3.75 -19.15
N PRO A 306 6.54 -3.41 -20.43
CA PRO A 306 7.75 -3.88 -21.09
C PRO A 306 9.01 -3.50 -20.31
N ARG A 307 10.02 -4.37 -20.32
CA ARG A 307 11.33 -4.10 -19.72
C ARG A 307 12.12 -3.01 -20.44
N THR A 308 11.77 -2.77 -21.70
CA THR A 308 12.37 -1.74 -22.57
C THR A 308 11.90 -0.32 -22.24
N ALA A 309 10.97 -0.18 -21.29
CA ALA A 309 10.53 1.11 -20.79
C ALA A 309 11.71 1.92 -20.20
N ASP A 310 11.67 3.25 -20.38
CA ASP A 310 12.68 4.12 -19.81
C ASP A 310 12.56 4.18 -18.27
N ILE A 311 13.64 3.78 -17.60
CA ILE A 311 13.78 3.72 -16.14
C ILE A 311 14.86 4.67 -15.62
N SER A 312 15.46 5.50 -16.48
CA SER A 312 16.59 6.38 -16.18
C SER A 312 16.30 7.28 -14.97
N LYS A 313 15.10 7.87 -14.91
CA LYS A 313 14.63 8.69 -13.79
C LYS A 313 14.63 7.91 -12.47
N SER A 314 14.09 6.70 -12.45
CA SER A 314 14.04 5.87 -11.24
C SER A 314 15.44 5.45 -10.80
N CYS A 315 16.34 5.13 -11.74
CA CYS A 315 17.74 4.84 -11.44
C CYS A 315 18.45 6.06 -10.83
N HIS A 316 18.27 7.26 -11.39
CA HIS A 316 18.83 8.49 -10.84
C HIS A 316 18.34 8.77 -9.41
N VAL A 317 17.03 8.62 -9.19
CA VAL A 317 16.41 8.78 -7.86
C VAL A 317 16.99 7.79 -6.86
N PHE A 318 17.20 6.54 -7.26
CA PHE A 318 17.74 5.51 -6.38
C PHE A 318 19.21 5.74 -6.07
N GLU A 319 20.04 5.92 -7.10
CA GLU A 319 21.50 5.96 -6.97
C GLU A 319 21.98 7.31 -6.41
N VAL A 320 21.54 8.41 -7.04
CA VAL A 320 22.03 9.77 -6.74
C VAL A 320 21.25 10.40 -5.60
N GLU A 321 19.94 10.54 -5.76
CA GLU A 321 19.11 11.31 -4.81
C GLU A 321 18.83 10.53 -3.52
N GLY A 322 18.76 9.20 -3.60
CA GLY A 322 18.68 8.31 -2.45
C GLY A 322 20.03 8.18 -1.72
N GLY A 323 21.13 8.64 -2.31
CA GLY A 323 22.47 8.52 -1.74
C GLY A 323 22.93 7.07 -1.61
N ASN A 324 22.69 6.25 -2.64
CA ASN A 324 23.14 4.85 -2.70
C ASN A 324 24.44 4.69 -3.52
N THR A 325 25.19 5.77 -3.76
CA THR A 325 26.43 5.77 -4.56
C THR A 325 27.64 5.11 -3.89
N ILE A 326 27.69 5.01 -2.55
CA ILE A 326 28.90 4.61 -1.79
C ILE A 326 28.85 3.15 -1.28
N GLY A 327 27.69 2.49 -1.25
CA GLY A 327 27.61 1.02 -1.09
C GLY A 327 26.41 0.45 -0.33
N ASN A 328 26.01 -0.75 -0.78
CA ASN A 328 25.30 -1.87 -0.13
C ASN A 328 23.95 -1.72 0.62
N CYS A 329 23.37 -0.52 0.78
CA CYS A 329 22.19 -0.35 1.64
C CYS A 329 20.83 -0.79 1.05
N SER A 330 20.78 -1.42 -0.13
CA SER A 330 19.56 -1.93 -0.79
C SER A 330 19.97 -2.67 -2.09
N PRO A 331 19.07 -3.37 -2.83
CA PRO A 331 19.42 -4.34 -3.88
C PRO A 331 20.64 -3.91 -4.64
N ALA A 332 21.75 -4.66 -4.48
CA ALA A 332 22.95 -4.41 -5.25
C ALA A 332 22.49 -4.21 -6.69
N SER A 333 22.78 -3.05 -7.26
CA SER A 333 22.57 -2.83 -8.68
C SER A 333 23.31 -3.99 -9.36
N LEU A 334 22.56 -4.91 -9.97
CA LEU A 334 23.14 -6.09 -10.62
C LEU A 334 24.08 -5.69 -11.78
N ILE A 335 24.12 -4.39 -12.10
CA ILE A 335 25.08 -3.74 -12.98
C ILE A 335 26.51 -3.81 -12.41
N ASN A 336 26.70 -3.79 -11.07
CA ASN A 336 28.05 -3.95 -10.50
C ASN A 336 28.54 -5.40 -10.55
N VAL A 337 27.64 -6.38 -10.59
CA VAL A 337 28.01 -7.79 -10.84
C VAL A 337 28.53 -7.97 -12.27
N THR A 338 28.13 -7.11 -13.22
CA THR A 338 28.65 -7.15 -14.60
C THR A 338 30.05 -6.54 -14.75
N LYS A 339 30.55 -5.76 -13.78
CA LYS A 339 31.96 -5.31 -13.76
C LYS A 339 32.92 -6.38 -13.22
N GLU A 340 32.44 -7.34 -12.44
CA GLU A 340 33.26 -8.47 -11.94
C GLU A 340 33.06 -9.77 -12.74
N ILE A 341 32.06 -9.86 -13.62
CA ILE A 341 32.00 -10.93 -14.63
C ILE A 341 32.83 -10.48 -15.83
N ASP A 342 34.15 -10.57 -15.67
CA ASP A 342 35.06 -10.65 -16.79
C ASP A 342 34.63 -11.84 -17.69
N SER A 343 34.38 -11.53 -18.96
CA SER A 343 34.60 -12.40 -20.13
C SER A 343 34.42 -13.92 -19.92
N THR A 344 33.21 -14.37 -19.61
CA THR A 344 32.83 -15.76 -19.92
C THR A 344 31.82 -15.76 -21.06
N SER A 345 32.36 -15.79 -22.28
CA SER A 345 31.64 -16.20 -23.47
C SER A 345 30.96 -17.54 -23.19
N VAL A 346 29.63 -17.54 -23.08
CA VAL A 346 28.85 -18.78 -23.06
C VAL A 346 29.10 -19.47 -24.41
N PRO A 347 29.61 -20.71 -24.46
CA PRO A 347 29.72 -21.41 -25.71
C PRO A 347 28.30 -21.64 -26.27
N PRO A 348 28.07 -21.41 -27.56
CA PRO A 348 26.79 -21.77 -28.15
C PRO A 348 26.56 -23.27 -27.96
N LEU A 349 25.36 -23.63 -27.50
CA LEU A 349 24.91 -25.01 -27.45
C LEU A 349 24.84 -25.55 -28.89
N GLU A 350 25.88 -26.27 -29.32
CA GLU A 350 25.86 -27.06 -30.55
C GLU A 350 24.84 -28.20 -30.39
N LEU A 351 23.61 -27.94 -30.84
CA LEU A 351 22.72 -29.01 -31.28
C LEU A 351 23.17 -29.44 -32.68
N GLY A 352 23.42 -30.73 -32.82
CA GLY A 352 24.07 -31.35 -33.96
C GLY A 352 23.54 -30.94 -35.34
N PHE A 353 24.51 -30.81 -36.24
CA PHE A 353 24.49 -30.69 -37.70
C PHE A 353 23.13 -30.63 -38.41
N SER A 354 22.89 -29.50 -39.09
CA SER A 354 22.22 -29.49 -40.38
C SER A 354 23.12 -28.80 -41.40
N ILE A 355 23.47 -29.55 -42.44
CA ILE A 355 24.23 -29.11 -43.61
C ILE A 355 23.31 -28.21 -44.44
N MET A 356 23.65 -26.94 -44.58
CA MET A 356 23.64 -26.17 -45.82
C MET A 356 24.00 -24.70 -45.54
N GLU A 357 25.04 -24.23 -46.23
CA GLU A 357 25.54 -22.86 -46.22
C GLU A 357 24.47 -21.86 -46.67
N GLN A 358 24.34 -20.74 -45.95
CA GLN A 358 24.13 -19.45 -46.58
C GLN A 358 24.59 -18.31 -45.67
N GLN A 359 25.54 -17.52 -46.20
CA GLN A 359 26.06 -16.29 -45.63
C GLN A 359 24.94 -15.26 -45.43
N SER A 360 24.82 -14.69 -44.23
CA SER A 360 24.40 -13.29 -44.06
C SER A 360 24.77 -12.79 -42.67
N GLU A 361 25.26 -11.56 -42.64
CA GLU A 361 25.72 -10.80 -41.49
C GLU A 361 24.62 -10.72 -40.41
N SER A 362 24.85 -11.34 -39.24
CA SER A 362 23.96 -11.18 -38.10
C SER A 362 24.54 -10.17 -37.11
N ASN A 363 23.90 -9.00 -37.04
CA ASN A 363 23.93 -8.12 -35.89
C ASN A 363 23.61 -8.97 -34.65
N ALA A 364 24.62 -9.23 -33.82
CA ALA A 364 24.44 -9.97 -32.58
C ALA A 364 23.42 -9.25 -31.69
N VAL A 365 22.24 -9.84 -31.54
CA VAL A 365 21.26 -9.42 -30.53
C VAL A 365 21.87 -9.77 -29.17
N ILE A 366 22.50 -8.79 -28.52
CA ILE A 366 22.97 -8.93 -27.16
C ILE A 366 21.73 -9.09 -26.26
N VAL A 367 21.39 -10.33 -25.93
CA VAL A 367 20.39 -10.62 -24.88
C VAL A 367 21.07 -10.30 -23.55
N ASN A 368 20.92 -9.07 -23.09
CA ASN A 368 21.42 -8.66 -21.78
C ASN A 368 20.56 -9.36 -20.70
N ILE A 369 21.05 -10.48 -20.15
CA ILE A 369 20.38 -11.25 -19.09
C ILE A 369 20.57 -10.50 -17.75
N THR A 370 20.03 -9.29 -17.66
CA THR A 370 19.92 -8.59 -16.38
C THR A 370 18.66 -9.10 -15.66
N PRO A 371 18.77 -9.56 -14.39
CA PRO A 371 17.60 -9.93 -13.61
C PRO A 371 16.63 -8.74 -13.51
N PRO A 372 15.32 -8.99 -13.46
CA PRO A 372 14.35 -7.90 -13.49
C PRO A 372 14.49 -7.02 -12.25
N LEU A 373 14.53 -5.71 -12.50
CA LEU A 373 14.58 -4.67 -11.46
C LEU A 373 13.32 -4.68 -10.58
N SER A 374 13.41 -4.05 -9.42
CA SER A 374 12.30 -3.98 -8.47
C SER A 374 11.11 -3.19 -9.02
N SER A 375 9.95 -3.33 -8.37
CA SER A 375 8.72 -2.65 -8.79
C SER A 375 8.81 -1.12 -8.77
N PHE A 376 9.70 -0.59 -7.93
CA PHE A 376 10.07 0.82 -7.88
C PHE A 376 10.52 1.35 -9.25
N HIS A 377 11.33 0.60 -10.00
CA HIS A 377 11.92 1.09 -11.24
C HIS A 377 10.89 1.30 -12.34
N TYR A 378 9.84 0.47 -12.34
CA TYR A 378 8.76 0.50 -13.33
C TYR A 378 7.55 1.32 -12.86
N GLN A 379 7.62 1.98 -11.71
CA GLN A 379 6.55 2.85 -11.20
C GLN A 379 6.32 4.01 -12.16
N VAL A 380 5.04 4.33 -12.41
CA VAL A 380 4.64 5.22 -13.50
C VAL A 380 4.85 6.71 -13.18
N ASN A 381 4.81 7.11 -11.91
CA ASN A 381 4.77 8.53 -11.55
C ASN A 381 5.89 8.97 -10.59
N LYS A 382 5.60 9.02 -9.28
CA LYS A 382 6.51 9.61 -8.28
C LYS A 382 7.22 8.51 -7.48
N PRO A 383 8.55 8.35 -7.62
CA PRO A 383 9.32 7.32 -6.93
C PRO A 383 9.78 7.76 -5.52
N TRP A 384 8.84 8.07 -4.61
CA TRP A 384 9.19 8.51 -3.25
C TRP A 384 9.81 7.42 -2.39
N ARG A 385 9.27 6.19 -2.51
CA ARG A 385 9.62 5.04 -1.69
C ARG A 385 10.76 4.26 -2.31
N LEU A 386 11.96 4.36 -1.73
CA LEU A 386 13.12 3.62 -2.23
C LEU A 386 12.93 2.11 -2.04
N PRO A 387 13.45 1.28 -2.95
CA PRO A 387 13.34 -0.16 -2.86
C PRO A 387 14.13 -0.68 -1.65
N TYR A 388 13.59 -1.68 -0.95
CA TYR A 388 14.22 -2.33 0.19
C TYR A 388 13.95 -3.84 0.15
N TYR A 389 14.81 -4.62 0.78
CA TYR A 389 14.54 -6.04 1.00
C TYR A 389 13.79 -6.25 2.31
N GLU A 390 12.83 -7.16 2.29
CA GLU A 390 12.15 -7.56 3.51
C GLU A 390 13.11 -8.38 4.40
N HIS A 391 13.51 -7.79 5.54
CA HIS A 391 14.31 -8.45 6.56
C HIS A 391 13.38 -9.06 7.63
N PRO A 392 13.74 -10.15 8.34
CA PRO A 392 12.92 -10.74 9.40
C PRO A 392 12.38 -9.73 10.44
N VAL A 393 13.17 -8.72 10.80
CA VAL A 393 12.77 -7.64 11.72
C VAL A 393 11.54 -6.87 11.22
N HIS A 394 11.36 -6.72 9.90
CA HIS A 394 10.20 -6.06 9.33
C HIS A 394 8.90 -6.84 9.62
N LYS A 395 8.97 -8.17 9.77
CA LYS A 395 7.80 -9.02 10.08
C LYS A 395 7.37 -8.92 11.54
N GLU A 396 8.22 -8.39 12.40
CA GLU A 396 7.88 -8.10 13.80
C GLU A 396 6.92 -6.91 13.88
N PHE A 397 7.02 -5.97 12.94
CA PHE A 397 6.11 -4.83 12.81
C PHE A 397 4.84 -5.22 12.04
N ARG A 398 3.76 -5.51 12.76
CA ARG A 398 2.45 -5.80 12.14
C ARG A 398 1.72 -4.56 11.62
N THR A 399 2.06 -3.39 12.13
CA THR A 399 1.42 -2.11 11.81
C THR A 399 2.35 -0.93 12.18
N PHE A 400 1.96 0.29 11.83
CA PHE A 400 2.65 1.51 12.23
C PHE A 400 2.57 1.72 13.75
N VAL A 401 3.66 2.23 14.34
CA VAL A 401 3.72 2.53 15.77
C VAL A 401 2.93 3.80 16.08
N TYR A 402 3.20 4.84 15.29
CA TYR A 402 2.62 6.17 15.46
C TYR A 402 1.79 6.56 14.23
N SER A 403 0.55 7.00 14.45
CA SER A 403 -0.34 7.54 13.43
C SER A 403 -0.21 9.07 13.24
N PHE A 404 0.49 9.72 14.17
CA PHE A 404 0.84 11.15 14.17
C PHE A 404 2.17 11.36 14.92
N THR A 405 2.84 12.51 14.74
CA THR A 405 4.10 12.84 15.43
C THR A 405 3.88 13.48 16.80
N TRP A 406 4.83 13.27 17.73
CA TRP A 406 4.84 13.85 19.09
C TRP A 406 5.89 14.95 19.25
N GLU A 407 6.18 15.69 18.19
CA GLU A 407 7.08 16.84 18.22
C GLU A 407 6.39 17.99 17.52
N ASP A 408 6.57 19.22 18.03
CA ASP A 408 5.98 20.41 17.43
C ASP A 408 6.84 20.95 16.28
N PRO A 409 6.45 20.74 15.01
CA PRO A 409 7.25 21.20 13.88
C PRO A 409 7.27 22.73 13.74
N TYR A 410 6.37 23.46 14.39
CA TYR A 410 6.42 24.93 14.37
C TYR A 410 7.66 25.44 15.10
N VAL A 411 7.99 24.84 16.24
CA VAL A 411 9.21 25.18 16.99
C VAL A 411 10.45 24.75 16.22
N ASP A 412 10.40 23.60 15.53
CA ASP A 412 11.50 23.16 14.67
C ASP A 412 11.80 24.20 13.58
N VAL A 413 10.79 24.66 12.84
CA VAL A 413 10.97 25.63 11.74
C VAL A 413 11.52 26.98 12.22
N MET A 414 11.22 27.42 13.45
CA MET A 414 11.79 28.65 14.03
C MET A 414 13.32 28.59 14.15
N HIS A 415 13.89 27.40 14.32
CA HIS A 415 15.32 27.22 14.55
C HIS A 415 16.06 26.53 13.40
N LEU A 416 15.33 25.90 12.46
CA LEU A 416 15.91 25.19 11.33
C LEU A 416 16.46 26.12 10.24
N GLU A 417 15.96 27.37 10.14
CA GLU A 417 16.39 28.32 9.11
C GLU A 417 16.40 27.67 7.70
N LEU A 418 15.30 27.02 7.34
CA LEU A 418 15.20 26.21 6.12
C LEU A 418 15.16 27.06 4.86
N THR A 419 15.80 26.55 3.82
CA THR A 419 15.84 27.08 2.47
C THR A 419 15.60 25.95 1.46
N LYS A 420 15.35 26.31 0.21
CA LYS A 420 15.18 25.35 -0.90
C LYS A 420 16.44 24.53 -1.21
N ASP A 421 17.62 25.00 -0.77
CA ASP A 421 18.90 24.33 -1.05
C ASP A 421 19.26 23.29 0.02
N ASP A 422 18.47 23.22 1.10
CA ASP A 422 18.70 22.31 2.21
C ASP A 422 18.42 20.85 1.85
N SER A 423 19.28 19.98 2.37
CA SER A 423 19.11 18.53 2.35
C SER A 423 18.93 18.04 3.78
N MET A 424 17.76 17.48 4.06
CA MET A 424 17.34 17.10 5.40
C MET A 424 17.40 15.59 5.61
N PHE A 425 17.74 15.18 6.84
CA PHE A 425 17.56 13.82 7.33
C PHE A 425 16.56 13.83 8.48
N VAL A 426 15.48 13.08 8.38
CA VAL A 426 14.35 13.14 9.32
C VAL A 426 13.87 11.71 9.60
N ILE A 427 13.62 11.38 10.86
CA ILE A 427 12.92 10.13 11.19
C ILE A 427 11.48 10.20 10.67
N THR A 428 11.04 9.18 9.94
CA THR A 428 9.74 9.20 9.24
C THR A 428 8.60 9.37 10.23
N SER A 429 8.53 8.52 11.27
CA SER A 429 7.39 8.47 12.18
C SER A 429 6.07 8.43 11.39
N ALA A 430 5.11 9.32 11.66
CA ALA A 430 3.88 9.42 10.87
C ALA A 430 4.00 10.34 9.62
N GLY A 431 5.15 10.98 9.42
CA GLY A 431 5.43 11.86 8.30
C GLY A 431 4.99 13.32 8.46
N ASP A 432 4.35 13.69 9.56
CA ASP A 432 3.73 15.02 9.73
C ASP A 432 4.78 16.15 9.76
N ASN A 433 5.89 15.95 10.47
CA ASN A 433 6.97 16.93 10.57
C ASN A 433 7.64 17.15 9.21
N ALA A 434 7.93 16.06 8.48
CA ALA A 434 8.53 16.13 7.15
C ALA A 434 7.62 16.86 6.14
N LEU A 435 6.30 16.65 6.20
CA LEU A 435 5.31 17.40 5.43
C LEU A 435 5.30 18.89 5.81
N HIS A 436 5.42 19.20 7.10
CA HIS A 436 5.51 20.58 7.57
C HIS A 436 6.74 21.28 6.99
N TYR A 437 7.92 20.64 7.01
CA TYR A 437 9.15 21.20 6.46
C TYR A 437 9.07 21.43 4.95
N ALA A 438 8.42 20.51 4.21
CA ALA A 438 8.18 20.67 2.79
C ALA A 438 7.29 21.89 2.48
N ILE A 439 6.26 22.14 3.29
CA ILE A 439 5.41 23.35 3.17
C ILE A 439 6.21 24.61 3.49
N ALA A 440 7.01 24.58 4.55
CA ALA A 440 7.72 25.76 5.06
C ALA A 440 8.78 26.29 4.08
N ALA A 441 9.53 25.41 3.42
CA ALA A 441 10.69 25.83 2.62
C ALA A 441 10.86 25.11 1.28
N SER A 442 10.10 24.04 1.02
CA SER A 442 10.33 23.14 -0.11
C SER A 442 11.82 22.76 -0.28
N PRO A 443 12.44 22.12 0.72
CA PRO A 443 13.86 21.74 0.69
C PRO A 443 14.17 20.88 -0.53
N ARG A 444 15.44 20.87 -0.96
CA ARG A 444 15.92 20.10 -2.11
C ARG A 444 15.62 18.62 -1.93
N THR A 445 15.95 18.07 -0.77
CA THR A 445 15.72 16.66 -0.44
C THR A 445 15.38 16.50 1.03
N ILE A 446 14.42 15.62 1.33
CA ILE A 446 14.09 15.17 2.69
C ILE A 446 14.21 13.64 2.73
N HIS A 447 15.28 13.15 3.36
CA HIS A 447 15.47 11.73 3.62
C HIS A 447 14.64 11.35 4.86
N CYS A 448 13.50 10.70 4.63
CA CYS A 448 12.66 10.15 5.69
C CYS A 448 13.10 8.72 5.98
N VAL A 449 13.57 8.44 7.19
CA VAL A 449 14.15 7.14 7.57
C VAL A 449 13.33 6.45 8.64
N ASP A 450 13.03 5.16 8.46
CA ASP A 450 12.39 4.33 9.48
C ASP A 450 12.68 2.85 9.24
N MET A 451 12.85 2.08 10.31
CA MET A 451 13.01 0.64 10.22
C MET A 451 11.66 -0.08 10.07
N ASN A 452 10.57 0.53 10.53
CA ASN A 452 9.23 -0.01 10.37
C ASN A 452 8.67 0.35 8.99
N PRO A 453 8.48 -0.62 8.06
CA PRO A 453 7.95 -0.32 6.73
C PRO A 453 6.55 0.31 6.75
N CYS A 454 5.73 0.04 7.78
CA CYS A 454 4.39 0.60 7.89
C CYS A 454 4.38 2.12 8.06
N GLN A 455 5.42 2.71 8.66
CA GLN A 455 5.56 4.16 8.77
C GLN A 455 5.80 4.80 7.40
N GLY A 456 6.67 4.17 6.61
CA GLY A 456 6.87 4.54 5.21
C GLY A 456 5.59 4.40 4.37
N HIS A 457 4.83 3.32 4.56
CA HIS A 457 3.53 3.14 3.88
C HIS A 457 2.53 4.24 4.23
N LEU A 458 2.56 4.77 5.45
CA LEU A 458 1.69 5.86 5.90
C LEU A 458 2.07 7.20 5.26
N LEU A 459 3.34 7.59 5.33
CA LEU A 459 3.79 8.82 4.67
C LEU A 459 3.56 8.74 3.15
N GLU A 460 3.84 7.61 2.52
CA GLU A 460 3.61 7.42 1.09
C GLU A 460 2.12 7.52 0.73
N LEU A 461 1.21 7.01 1.58
CA LEU A 461 -0.23 7.17 1.39
C LEU A 461 -0.65 8.64 1.47
N LYS A 462 -0.12 9.41 2.45
CA LYS A 462 -0.41 10.85 2.57
C LYS A 462 0.05 11.61 1.32
N LEU A 463 1.27 11.35 0.85
CA LEU A 463 1.80 11.96 -0.38
C LEU A 463 0.95 11.58 -1.61
N ALA A 464 0.62 10.29 -1.77
CA ALA A 464 -0.16 9.80 -2.91
C ALA A 464 -1.59 10.34 -2.93
N ALA A 465 -2.24 10.38 -1.76
CA ALA A 465 -3.59 10.92 -1.61
C ALA A 465 -3.63 12.42 -1.92
N MET A 466 -2.66 13.19 -1.43
CA MET A 466 -2.60 14.63 -1.67
C MET A 466 -2.42 14.99 -3.16
N GLN A 467 -1.63 14.19 -3.90
CA GLN A 467 -1.44 14.41 -5.33
C GLN A 467 -2.63 13.96 -6.19
N SER A 468 -3.46 13.03 -5.70
CA SER A 468 -4.52 12.39 -6.51
C SER A 468 -5.95 12.74 -6.11
N LEU A 469 -6.17 13.26 -4.89
CA LEU A 469 -7.48 13.60 -4.35
C LEU A 469 -7.73 15.10 -4.36
N ASP A 470 -8.98 15.49 -4.16
CA ASP A 470 -9.33 16.86 -3.80
C ASP A 470 -9.21 17.05 -2.27
N TYR A 471 -9.31 18.30 -1.83
CA TYR A 471 -9.16 18.64 -0.42
C TYR A 471 -10.24 17.97 0.45
N ALA A 472 -11.47 17.85 -0.05
CA ALA A 472 -12.57 17.26 0.70
C ALA A 472 -12.33 15.77 0.98
N ASP A 473 -12.05 14.97 -0.06
CA ASP A 473 -11.71 13.55 0.10
C ASP A 473 -10.47 13.38 1.00
N PHE A 474 -9.46 14.25 0.85
CA PHE A 474 -8.22 14.21 1.64
C PHE A 474 -8.46 14.52 3.12
N PHE A 475 -9.24 15.56 3.43
CA PHE A 475 -9.55 15.95 4.80
C PHE A 475 -10.48 14.92 5.47
N THR A 476 -11.46 14.36 4.76
CA THR A 476 -12.25 13.25 5.30
C THR A 476 -11.36 12.04 5.62
N LEU A 477 -10.40 11.72 4.75
CA LEU A 477 -9.50 10.59 4.97
C LEU A 477 -8.57 10.78 6.19
N PHE A 478 -7.87 11.91 6.31
CA PHE A 478 -6.86 12.13 7.35
C PHE A 478 -7.26 13.12 8.44
N GLY A 479 -8.14 14.09 8.17
CA GLY A 479 -8.72 14.95 9.20
C GLY A 479 -9.71 14.18 10.06
N GLU A 480 -10.75 13.61 9.46
CA GLU A 480 -11.76 12.81 10.17
C GLU A 480 -11.27 11.39 10.50
N GLY A 481 -10.25 10.90 9.78
CA GLY A 481 -9.72 9.54 9.97
C GLY A 481 -10.66 8.45 9.45
N TYR A 482 -11.61 8.79 8.57
CA TYR A 482 -12.62 7.87 8.07
C TYR A 482 -13.07 8.28 6.67
N HIS A 483 -13.13 7.34 5.73
CA HIS A 483 -13.67 7.57 4.40
C HIS A 483 -14.41 6.33 3.87
N PRO A 484 -15.74 6.40 3.60
CA PRO A 484 -16.55 5.24 3.22
C PRO A 484 -16.08 4.59 1.90
N ASN A 485 -15.60 5.42 0.97
CA ASN A 485 -15.13 4.98 -0.35
C ASN A 485 -13.61 4.78 -0.44
N PHE A 486 -12.88 4.69 0.69
CA PHE A 486 -11.41 4.59 0.68
C PHE A 486 -10.90 3.48 -0.25
N ARG A 487 -11.55 2.31 -0.27
CA ARG A 487 -11.18 1.20 -1.15
C ARG A 487 -11.18 1.60 -2.63
N TYR A 488 -12.22 2.32 -3.06
CA TYR A 488 -12.35 2.75 -4.44
C TYR A 488 -11.31 3.82 -4.78
N LEU A 489 -11.10 4.80 -3.90
CA LEU A 489 -10.08 5.83 -4.06
C LEU A 489 -8.68 5.23 -4.13
N LEU A 490 -8.38 4.26 -3.26
CA LEU A 490 -7.12 3.53 -3.22
C LEU A 490 -6.82 2.86 -4.56
N ASP A 491 -7.78 2.09 -5.10
CA ASP A 491 -7.60 1.36 -6.36
C ASP A 491 -7.58 2.30 -7.59
N SER A 492 -8.38 3.38 -7.61
CA SER A 492 -8.64 4.19 -8.81
C SER A 492 -7.78 5.44 -8.96
N LYS A 493 -7.51 6.15 -7.86
CA LYS A 493 -6.85 7.48 -7.86
C LYS A 493 -5.46 7.41 -7.22
N ILE A 494 -5.34 6.73 -6.08
CA ILE A 494 -4.10 6.73 -5.26
C ILE A 494 -3.06 5.73 -5.79
N ALA A 495 -3.49 4.54 -6.22
CA ALA A 495 -2.58 3.44 -6.60
C ALA A 495 -1.47 3.82 -7.60
N PRO A 496 -1.69 4.64 -8.64
CA PRO A 496 -0.63 5.03 -9.59
C PRO A 496 0.57 5.77 -8.96
N HIS A 497 0.35 6.43 -7.82
CA HIS A 497 1.39 7.18 -7.11
C HIS A 497 2.05 6.38 -5.98
N LEU A 498 1.43 5.27 -5.58
CA LEU A 498 1.86 4.45 -4.47
C LEU A 498 2.90 3.41 -4.94
N SER A 499 3.73 2.86 -4.07
CA SER A 499 4.55 1.69 -4.35
C SER A 499 3.72 0.41 -4.39
N SER A 500 4.27 -0.69 -4.91
CA SER A 500 3.59 -2.00 -4.89
C SER A 500 3.36 -2.49 -3.46
N SER A 501 4.35 -2.33 -2.57
CA SER A 501 4.28 -2.79 -1.18
C SER A 501 3.28 -1.98 -0.36
N ALA A 502 3.29 -0.65 -0.46
CA ALA A 502 2.31 0.19 0.26
C ALA A 502 0.88 -0.05 -0.25
N TYR A 503 0.67 -0.25 -1.56
CA TYR A 503 -0.65 -0.60 -2.09
C TYR A 503 -1.18 -1.90 -1.47
N GLN A 504 -0.35 -2.94 -1.39
CA GLN A 504 -0.75 -4.21 -0.77
C GLN A 504 -1.13 -4.03 0.69
N PHE A 505 -0.30 -3.31 1.45
CA PHE A 505 -0.55 -3.03 2.86
C PHE A 505 -1.91 -2.34 3.07
N TRP A 506 -2.20 -1.26 2.35
CA TRP A 506 -3.46 -0.52 2.50
C TRP A 506 -4.68 -1.25 1.95
N ARG A 507 -4.50 -2.08 0.92
CA ARG A 507 -5.57 -2.92 0.38
C ARG A 507 -5.98 -3.98 1.41
N ILE A 508 -5.03 -4.53 2.17
CA ILE A 508 -5.30 -5.49 3.25
C ILE A 508 -5.93 -4.78 4.45
N ASN A 509 -5.42 -3.60 4.81
CA ASN A 509 -5.83 -2.82 5.97
C ASN A 509 -6.87 -1.73 5.64
N VAL A 510 -7.75 -1.99 4.67
CA VAL A 510 -8.76 -1.02 4.22
C VAL A 510 -9.69 -0.57 5.35
N ASP A 511 -9.93 -1.47 6.32
CA ASP A 511 -10.78 -1.25 7.49
C ASP A 511 -10.26 -0.12 8.40
N ALA A 512 -8.98 0.26 8.26
CA ALA A 512 -8.37 1.38 8.98
C ALA A 512 -9.09 2.71 8.72
N PHE A 513 -9.67 2.89 7.53
CA PHE A 513 -10.39 4.10 7.14
C PHE A 513 -11.88 3.87 6.87
N THR A 514 -12.37 2.63 6.74
CA THR A 514 -13.78 2.36 6.40
C THR A 514 -14.66 1.99 7.59
N THR A 515 -14.13 1.96 8.81
CA THR A 515 -14.87 1.57 10.01
C THR A 515 -15.20 2.78 10.88
N PRO A 516 -16.47 3.27 10.94
CA PRO A 516 -16.80 4.47 11.72
C PRO A 516 -16.52 4.32 13.22
N SER A 517 -16.70 3.12 13.76
CA SER A 517 -16.47 2.84 15.19
C SER A 517 -14.99 2.75 15.58
N LYS A 518 -14.09 2.75 14.59
CA LYS A 518 -12.64 2.67 14.76
C LYS A 518 -11.99 3.58 13.72
N PRO A 519 -11.96 4.91 13.92
CA PRO A 519 -11.25 5.80 13.00
C PRO A 519 -9.77 5.44 12.93
N PHE A 520 -9.12 5.90 11.87
CA PHE A 520 -7.71 5.65 11.55
C PHE A 520 -6.77 5.82 12.75
N TYR A 521 -6.93 6.90 13.51
CA TYR A 521 -6.08 7.21 14.66
C TYR A 521 -6.20 6.25 15.85
N LEU A 522 -7.25 5.42 15.88
CA LEU A 522 -7.39 4.34 16.85
C LEU A 522 -6.78 3.01 16.38
N HIS A 523 -6.16 2.97 15.20
CA HIS A 523 -5.35 1.87 14.72
C HIS A 523 -3.87 2.07 15.06
N GLY A 524 -3.03 1.07 14.75
CA GLY A 524 -1.62 1.10 15.14
C GLY A 524 -1.39 0.76 16.62
N TYR A 525 -0.13 0.83 17.06
CA TYR A 525 0.22 0.61 18.47
C TYR A 525 -0.30 1.75 19.36
N SER A 526 -0.08 3.01 18.95
CA SER A 526 -0.58 4.19 19.69
C SER A 526 -2.11 4.22 19.83
N GLY A 527 -2.84 3.65 18.87
CA GLY A 527 -4.30 3.54 18.92
C GLY A 527 -4.83 2.73 20.11
N TRP A 528 -4.03 1.81 20.68
CA TRP A 528 -4.41 1.10 21.92
C TRP A 528 -4.44 2.02 23.13
N ALA A 529 -3.47 2.93 23.25
CA ALA A 529 -3.45 3.94 24.31
C ALA A 529 -4.69 4.85 24.21
N LEU A 530 -5.05 5.30 23.00
CA LEU A 530 -6.24 6.13 22.79
C LEU A 530 -7.55 5.39 23.12
N LYS A 531 -7.67 4.13 22.71
CA LYS A 531 -8.83 3.28 23.08
C LYS A 531 -8.95 3.10 24.59
N LEU A 532 -7.83 2.87 25.27
CA LEU A 532 -7.80 2.73 26.72
C LEU A 532 -8.18 4.04 27.42
N ALA A 533 -7.63 5.18 26.99
CA ALA A 533 -7.99 6.49 27.53
C ALA A 533 -9.50 6.74 27.40
N ARG A 534 -10.09 6.48 26.23
CA ARG A 534 -11.54 6.57 26.02
C ARG A 534 -12.34 5.66 26.94
N PHE A 535 -11.86 4.44 27.16
CA PHE A 535 -12.49 3.50 28.08
C PHE A 535 -12.44 4.01 29.53
N ILE A 536 -11.29 4.52 29.98
CA ILE A 536 -11.11 5.13 31.30
C ILE A 536 -12.06 6.33 31.47
N PHE A 537 -12.12 7.24 30.50
CA PHE A 537 -13.03 8.39 30.56
C PHE A 537 -14.50 7.99 30.55
N THR A 538 -14.85 6.89 29.90
CA THR A 538 -16.21 6.34 29.92
C THR A 538 -16.55 5.79 31.31
N ILE A 539 -15.66 5.03 31.93
CA ILE A 539 -15.86 4.49 33.29
C ILE A 539 -15.92 5.63 34.32
N ALA A 540 -15.06 6.63 34.19
CA ALA A 540 -15.02 7.79 35.09
C ALA A 540 -16.20 8.77 34.88
N GLY A 541 -17.03 8.56 33.85
CA GLY A 541 -18.20 9.41 33.57
C GLY A 541 -17.86 10.81 33.04
N VAL A 542 -16.62 11.05 32.60
CA VAL A 542 -16.13 12.37 32.15
C VAL A 542 -16.09 12.53 30.63
N ARG A 543 -16.69 11.60 29.87
CA ARG A 543 -16.67 11.63 28.41
C ARG A 543 -17.24 12.92 27.81
N THR A 544 -18.35 13.41 28.35
CA THR A 544 -18.97 14.67 27.87
C THR A 544 -18.12 15.89 28.24
N ASP A 545 -17.39 15.82 29.37
CA ASP A 545 -16.45 16.87 29.76
C ASP A 545 -15.21 16.90 28.86
N VAL A 546 -14.78 15.75 28.31
CA VAL A 546 -13.72 15.69 27.29
C VAL A 546 -14.14 16.43 26.01
N GLU A 547 -15.36 16.20 25.54
CA GLU A 547 -15.91 16.89 24.35
C GLU A 547 -16.01 18.40 24.63
N ARG A 548 -16.57 18.80 25.78
CA ARG A 548 -16.62 20.22 26.20
C ARG A 548 -15.25 20.86 26.30
N LEU A 549 -14.23 20.15 26.79
CA LEU A 549 -12.86 20.66 26.87
C LEU A 549 -12.31 20.99 25.47
N CYS A 550 -12.57 20.13 24.49
CA CYS A 550 -12.10 20.31 23.11
C CYS A 550 -12.88 21.39 22.35
N GLU A 551 -14.10 21.71 22.77
CA GLU A 551 -14.98 22.72 22.16
C GLU A 551 -14.89 24.11 22.83
N CYS A 552 -14.12 24.24 23.91
CA CYS A 552 -13.97 25.48 24.66
C CYS A 552 -13.44 26.63 23.78
N GLU A 553 -13.98 27.83 24.00
CA GLU A 553 -13.60 29.05 23.28
C GLU A 553 -12.60 29.93 24.05
N THR A 554 -12.40 29.64 25.34
CA THR A 554 -11.59 30.46 26.24
C THR A 554 -10.71 29.57 27.11
N LEU A 555 -9.46 29.98 27.34
CA LEU A 555 -8.51 29.26 28.19
C LEU A 555 -9.03 29.08 29.62
N ASP A 556 -9.67 30.09 30.22
CA ASP A 556 -10.18 30.00 31.61
C ASP A 556 -11.16 28.83 31.81
N LYS A 557 -12.11 28.65 30.88
CA LYS A 557 -13.05 27.52 30.89
C LYS A 557 -12.34 26.19 30.66
N GLN A 558 -11.36 26.14 29.75
CA GLN A 558 -10.56 24.94 29.49
C GLN A 558 -9.80 24.51 30.75
N VAL A 559 -9.12 25.45 31.40
CA VAL A 559 -8.40 25.23 32.67
C VAL A 559 -9.37 24.79 33.77
N GLN A 560 -10.55 25.39 33.87
CA GLN A 560 -11.55 24.99 34.84
C GLN A 560 -11.98 23.52 34.64
N ILE A 561 -12.31 23.12 33.41
CA ILE A 561 -12.73 21.74 33.10
C ILE A 561 -11.56 20.77 33.35
N TRP A 562 -10.35 21.13 32.93
CA TRP A 562 -9.15 20.34 33.17
C TRP A 562 -8.97 20.06 34.67
N GLN A 563 -8.92 21.11 35.49
CA GLN A 563 -8.66 20.99 36.94
C GLN A 563 -9.78 20.24 37.67
N GLN A 564 -11.04 20.48 37.32
CA GLN A 564 -12.19 19.92 38.04
C GLN A 564 -12.56 18.50 37.60
N LYS A 565 -12.30 18.11 36.34
CA LYS A 565 -12.84 16.87 35.76
C LYS A 565 -11.76 15.90 35.28
N LEU A 566 -10.87 16.33 34.39
CA LEU A 566 -9.94 15.40 33.72
C LEU A 566 -8.66 15.14 34.53
N ARG A 567 -8.08 16.18 35.13
CA ARG A 567 -6.84 16.11 35.90
C ARG A 567 -6.91 15.07 37.04
N PRO A 568 -7.98 15.00 37.86
CA PRO A 568 -8.09 13.99 38.91
C PRO A 568 -8.17 12.55 38.39
N VAL A 569 -8.69 12.36 37.17
CA VAL A 569 -8.80 11.04 36.54
C VAL A 569 -7.44 10.59 36.01
N LEU A 570 -6.72 11.46 35.30
CA LEU A 570 -5.42 11.13 34.71
C LEU A 570 -4.30 10.99 35.75
N LEU A 571 -4.31 11.82 36.80
CA LEU A 571 -3.34 11.76 37.90
C LEU A 571 -3.76 10.81 39.03
N ASN A 572 -4.78 9.98 38.80
CA ASN A 572 -5.21 8.98 39.77
C ASN A 572 -4.08 7.95 40.04
N PRO A 573 -3.81 7.56 41.30
CA PRO A 573 -2.77 6.59 41.65
C PRO A 573 -2.83 5.28 40.85
N VAL A 574 -4.02 4.79 40.49
CA VAL A 574 -4.17 3.57 39.67
C VAL A 574 -3.68 3.78 38.24
N ILE A 575 -4.00 4.92 37.63
CA ILE A 575 -3.55 5.27 36.28
C ILE A 575 -2.05 5.51 36.26
N VAL A 576 -1.52 6.22 37.26
CA VAL A 576 -0.07 6.42 37.41
C VAL A 576 0.65 5.09 37.61
N ALA A 577 0.08 4.16 38.40
CA ALA A 577 0.64 2.81 38.55
C ALA A 577 0.64 2.02 37.24
N LEU A 578 -0.39 2.16 36.40
CA LEU A 578 -0.42 1.56 35.07
C LEU A 578 0.67 2.14 34.16
N MET A 579 0.87 3.46 34.16
CA MET A 579 1.94 4.14 33.42
C MET A 579 3.33 3.80 33.95
N ARG A 580 3.46 3.33 35.20
CA ARG A 580 4.73 2.78 35.70
C ARG A 580 5.05 1.40 35.12
N ASN A 581 4.09 0.70 34.51
CA ASN A 581 4.31 -0.64 33.98
C ASN A 581 5.13 -0.59 32.66
N PRO A 582 6.30 -1.25 32.60
CA PRO A 582 7.17 -1.22 31.42
C PRO A 582 6.54 -1.88 30.18
N VAL A 583 5.74 -2.94 30.38
CA VAL A 583 5.05 -3.65 29.28
C VAL A 583 3.98 -2.75 28.66
N PHE A 584 3.32 -1.93 29.47
CA PHE A 584 2.35 -0.96 28.98
C PHE A 584 3.03 0.18 28.21
N CYS A 585 4.12 0.75 28.74
CA CYS A 585 4.89 1.80 28.08
C CYS A 585 5.36 1.37 26.67
N TRP A 586 5.91 0.17 26.55
CA TRP A 586 6.37 -0.34 25.24
C TRP A 586 5.20 -0.61 24.28
N ASN A 587 4.22 -1.42 24.68
CA ASN A 587 3.20 -1.90 23.75
C ASN A 587 2.13 -0.86 23.40
N ALA A 588 1.88 0.12 24.26
CA ALA A 588 0.83 1.12 24.06
C ALA A 588 1.38 2.51 23.73
N LEU A 589 2.52 2.89 24.31
CA LEU A 589 3.11 4.23 24.13
C LEU A 589 4.35 4.25 23.25
N GLY A 590 4.93 3.07 22.92
CA GLY A 590 6.17 2.99 22.14
C GLY A 590 7.42 3.45 22.89
N VAL A 591 7.37 3.54 24.23
CA VAL A 591 8.45 4.08 25.07
C VAL A 591 9.37 2.95 25.55
N PRO A 592 10.68 2.96 25.18
CA PRO A 592 11.65 1.96 25.62
C PRO A 592 12.02 2.08 27.10
N MET A 593 12.64 1.02 27.62
CA MET A 593 13.09 0.95 29.01
C MET A 593 14.16 1.99 29.38
N ASN A 594 15.06 2.30 28.45
CA ASN A 594 16.16 3.24 28.69
C ASN A 594 15.62 4.68 28.80
N GLN A 595 14.77 5.09 27.86
CA GLN A 595 14.06 6.37 27.92
C GLN A 595 13.22 6.50 29.20
N ARG A 596 12.47 5.45 29.58
CA ARG A 596 11.72 5.44 30.83
C ARG A 596 12.62 5.62 32.05
N ARG A 597 13.82 5.04 32.04
CA ARG A 597 14.79 5.18 33.13
C ARG A 597 15.28 6.63 33.25
N MET A 598 15.61 7.27 32.13
CA MET A 598 15.99 8.68 32.10
C MET A 598 14.92 9.58 32.73
N LEU A 599 13.64 9.34 32.41
CA LEU A 599 12.52 10.04 33.04
C LEU A 599 12.45 9.81 34.55
N LEU A 600 12.60 8.56 34.99
CA LEU A 600 12.50 8.19 36.41
C LEU A 600 13.69 8.66 37.26
N ASP A 601 14.84 8.91 36.63
CA ASP A 601 16.02 9.45 37.30
C ASP A 601 15.85 10.95 37.63
N GLU A 602 14.97 11.67 36.91
CA GLU A 602 14.68 13.09 37.12
C GLU A 602 13.41 13.37 37.95
N GLY A 603 12.59 12.35 38.23
CA GLY A 603 11.37 12.50 39.00
C GLY A 603 10.43 11.30 38.92
N SER A 604 9.20 11.49 39.38
CA SER A 604 8.16 10.47 39.32
C SER A 604 7.31 10.57 38.04
N VAL A 605 6.67 9.46 37.65
CA VAL A 605 5.68 9.47 36.54
C VAL A 605 4.54 10.46 36.80
N TYR A 606 4.16 10.65 38.07
CA TYR A 606 3.17 11.66 38.44
C TYR A 606 3.63 13.07 38.08
N GLU A 607 4.86 13.43 38.47
CA GLU A 607 5.45 14.74 38.18
C GLU A 607 5.62 14.93 36.69
N TYR A 608 6.07 13.91 35.95
CA TYR A 608 6.18 13.96 34.50
C TYR A 608 4.83 14.28 33.82
N VAL A 609 3.75 13.57 34.19
CA VAL A 609 2.42 13.81 33.60
C VAL A 609 1.90 15.20 34.00
N ARG A 610 2.07 15.60 35.27
CA ARG A 610 1.71 16.94 35.76
C ARG A 610 2.43 18.03 34.98
N ASP A 611 3.75 17.94 34.89
CA ASP A 611 4.63 18.96 34.26
C ASP A 611 4.49 18.98 32.74
N THR A 612 3.93 17.92 32.16
CA THR A 612 3.56 17.86 30.74
C THR A 612 2.21 18.54 30.49
N MET A 613 1.16 18.17 31.24
CA MET A 613 -0.22 18.55 30.93
C MET A 613 -0.67 19.89 31.51
N ASP A 614 -0.30 20.19 32.77
CA ASP A 614 -0.76 21.41 33.47
C ASP A 614 -0.36 22.71 32.72
N PRO A 615 0.91 22.90 32.29
CA PRO A 615 1.27 24.11 31.55
C PRO A 615 0.66 24.13 30.13
N LEU A 616 0.50 22.97 29.51
CA LEU A 616 -0.01 22.89 28.13
C LEU A 616 -1.47 23.33 28.04
N LEU A 617 -2.31 22.84 28.95
CA LEU A 617 -3.75 23.16 28.96
C LEU A 617 -4.07 24.55 29.52
N SER A 618 -3.09 25.20 30.15
CA SER A 618 -3.19 26.61 30.55
C SER A 618 -2.62 27.58 29.51
N THR A 619 -1.77 27.11 28.60
CA THR A 619 -1.12 27.96 27.57
C THR A 619 -1.86 27.93 26.24
N TYR A 620 -2.30 26.75 25.77
CA TYR A 620 -2.84 26.58 24.41
C TYR A 620 -4.28 26.12 24.40
N LEU A 621 -5.11 26.75 23.57
CA LEU A 621 -6.50 26.31 23.38
C LEU A 621 -6.54 25.05 22.50
N LEU A 622 -7.14 23.96 22.97
CA LEU A 622 -7.22 22.71 22.20
C LEU A 622 -7.98 22.90 20.87
N LYS A 623 -9.07 23.69 20.91
CA LYS A 623 -9.98 23.94 19.78
C LYS A 623 -9.30 24.53 18.54
N THR A 624 -8.23 25.30 18.73
CA THR A 624 -7.62 26.11 17.64
C THR A 624 -6.11 25.99 17.56
N GLU A 625 -5.40 25.69 18.66
CA GLU A 625 -3.94 25.79 18.70
C GLU A 625 -3.24 24.45 18.91
N ASN A 626 -3.85 23.54 19.68
CA ASN A 626 -3.24 22.27 20.07
C ASN A 626 -3.99 21.05 19.50
N TYR A 627 -3.65 20.72 18.26
CA TYR A 627 -4.23 19.58 17.56
C TYR A 627 -3.73 18.23 18.09
N PHE A 628 -2.57 18.17 18.75
CA PHE A 628 -1.98 16.92 19.23
C PHE A 628 -2.85 16.26 20.29
N TYR A 629 -3.22 17.02 21.31
CA TYR A 629 -4.06 16.53 22.40
C TYR A 629 -5.54 16.50 22.02
N LEU A 630 -6.00 17.43 21.18
CA LEU A 630 -7.34 17.35 20.58
C LEU A 630 -7.53 16.02 19.85
N LEU A 631 -6.56 15.60 19.03
CA LEU A 631 -6.60 14.31 18.35
C LEU A 631 -6.66 13.15 19.35
N CYS A 632 -5.86 13.17 20.42
CA CYS A 632 -5.86 12.09 21.40
C CYS A 632 -7.22 11.93 22.10
N LEU A 633 -7.90 13.06 22.36
CA LEU A 633 -9.20 13.10 23.02
C LEU A 633 -10.35 12.74 22.06
N LEU A 634 -10.41 13.35 20.88
CA LEU A 634 -11.51 13.19 19.91
C LEU A 634 -11.28 12.06 18.89
N GLY A 635 -10.04 11.60 18.70
CA GLY A 635 -9.60 10.61 17.72
C GLY A 635 -9.72 11.04 16.26
N HIS A 636 -9.91 12.32 16.03
CA HIS A 636 -9.91 12.98 14.73
C HIS A 636 -9.48 14.45 14.91
N TYR A 637 -9.07 15.10 13.83
CA TYR A 637 -8.79 16.53 13.79
C TYR A 637 -10.03 17.33 13.44
N THR A 638 -9.98 18.64 13.70
CA THR A 638 -11.00 19.59 13.24
C THR A 638 -10.41 20.54 12.19
N PRO A 639 -11.23 21.17 11.33
CA PRO A 639 -10.71 22.14 10.36
C PRO A 639 -9.97 23.32 11.01
N THR A 640 -10.29 23.65 12.27
CA THR A 640 -9.66 24.75 13.02
C THR A 640 -8.42 24.33 13.81
N SER A 641 -8.25 23.03 14.09
CA SER A 641 -7.12 22.50 14.87
C SER A 641 -6.65 21.19 14.24
N CYS A 642 -5.72 21.34 13.31
CA CYS A 642 -5.09 20.26 12.56
C CYS A 642 -3.64 20.62 12.17
N PRO A 643 -2.79 19.63 11.87
CA PRO A 643 -1.48 19.85 11.27
C PRO A 643 -1.55 20.68 9.98
N LEU A 644 -0.48 21.43 9.68
CA LEU A 644 -0.43 22.34 8.54
C LEU A 644 -0.77 21.66 7.20
N TYR A 645 -0.36 20.41 6.99
CA TYR A 645 -0.65 19.65 5.76
C TYR A 645 -2.14 19.31 5.58
N LEU A 646 -2.96 19.36 6.64
CA LEU A 646 -4.41 19.18 6.59
C LEU A 646 -5.18 20.49 6.41
N THR A 647 -4.52 21.64 6.58
CA THR A 647 -5.14 22.93 6.26
C THR A 647 -5.32 23.06 4.75
N HIS A 648 -6.33 23.80 4.30
CA HIS A 648 -6.53 24.05 2.88
C HIS A 648 -5.29 24.71 2.23
N SER A 649 -4.67 25.67 2.93
CA SER A 649 -3.46 26.36 2.43
C SER A 649 -2.26 25.42 2.32
N GLY A 650 -2.03 24.54 3.31
CA GLY A 650 -0.94 23.58 3.27
C GLY A 650 -1.14 22.51 2.19
N PHE A 651 -2.37 22.02 2.04
CA PHE A 651 -2.73 21.08 0.98
C PHE A 651 -2.48 21.68 -0.41
N GLU A 652 -2.95 22.90 -0.67
CA GLU A 652 -2.74 23.57 -1.96
C GLU A 652 -1.25 23.85 -2.21
N THR A 653 -0.48 24.20 -1.18
CA THR A 653 0.98 24.41 -1.30
C THR A 653 1.70 23.14 -1.74
N LEU A 654 1.35 21.99 -1.16
CA LEU A 654 1.98 20.70 -1.50
C LEU A 654 1.51 20.14 -2.85
N LYS A 655 0.33 20.56 -3.33
CA LYS A 655 -0.22 20.17 -4.62
C LYS A 655 0.21 21.09 -5.76
N ALA A 656 0.57 22.34 -5.47
CA ALA A 656 1.03 23.32 -6.44
C ALA A 656 2.21 22.82 -7.27
N ASN A 657 2.38 23.39 -8.48
CA ASN A 657 3.46 23.09 -9.42
C ASN A 657 3.64 21.57 -9.67
N GLU A 658 2.53 20.86 -9.89
CA GLU A 658 2.51 19.40 -10.14
C GLU A 658 3.16 18.58 -9.00
N GLY A 659 2.99 19.07 -7.77
CA GLY A 659 3.55 18.45 -6.58
C GLY A 659 5.08 18.55 -6.52
N SER A 660 5.67 19.68 -6.93
CA SER A 660 7.12 19.88 -6.89
C SER A 660 7.69 19.70 -5.48
N ALA A 661 7.01 20.20 -4.45
CA ALA A 661 7.40 20.03 -3.05
C ALA A 661 7.43 18.54 -2.65
N ALA A 662 6.50 17.74 -3.16
CA ALA A 662 6.49 16.30 -2.92
C ALA A 662 7.67 15.58 -3.60
N ASN A 663 8.32 16.16 -4.61
CA ASN A 663 9.50 15.55 -5.25
C ASN A 663 10.74 15.57 -4.33
N SER A 664 10.73 16.31 -3.21
CA SER A 664 11.84 16.34 -2.25
C SER A 664 11.98 15.05 -1.43
N PHE A 665 10.91 14.25 -1.29
CA PHE A 665 10.86 13.13 -0.34
C PHE A 665 11.55 11.86 -0.83
N ARG A 666 12.52 11.34 -0.06
CA ARG A 666 13.12 10.01 -0.24
C ARG A 666 12.87 9.17 1.00
N LEU A 667 12.03 8.14 0.88
CA LEU A 667 11.62 7.30 2.01
C LEU A 667 12.49 6.04 2.05
N HIS A 668 13.27 5.90 3.11
CA HIS A 668 14.17 4.78 3.38
C HIS A 668 13.49 3.77 4.32
N THR A 669 13.79 2.48 4.14
CA THR A 669 13.36 1.42 5.06
C THR A 669 14.57 0.68 5.57
N ASP A 670 15.23 1.26 6.55
CA ASP A 670 16.47 0.74 7.12
C ASP A 670 16.75 1.42 8.47
N SER A 671 17.80 0.99 9.15
CA SER A 671 18.31 1.67 10.34
C SER A 671 18.90 3.05 9.98
N ILE A 672 18.82 3.99 10.92
CA ILE A 672 19.41 5.32 10.79
C ILE A 672 20.89 5.22 10.41
N TYR A 673 21.64 4.40 11.13
CA TYR A 673 23.04 4.13 10.86
C TYR A 673 23.32 3.67 9.42
N ASN A 674 22.56 2.69 8.90
CA ASN A 674 22.78 2.17 7.55
C ASN A 674 22.49 3.23 6.48
N VAL A 675 21.42 4.02 6.64
CA VAL A 675 21.14 5.12 5.70
C VAL A 675 22.26 6.16 5.74
N LEU A 676 22.66 6.60 6.93
CA LEU A 676 23.78 7.56 7.08
C LEU A 676 25.06 7.04 6.44
N ARG A 677 25.37 5.74 6.58
CA ARG A 677 26.53 5.10 5.95
C ARG A 677 26.49 5.15 4.42
N GLY A 678 25.31 5.01 3.81
CA GLY A 678 25.12 5.11 2.36
C GLY A 678 25.36 6.52 1.81
N LEU A 679 24.96 7.54 2.58
CA LEU A 679 25.08 8.94 2.18
C LEU A 679 26.54 9.40 2.04
N SER A 680 26.78 10.30 1.08
CA SER A 680 28.08 10.94 0.89
C SER A 680 28.42 11.96 1.97
N SER A 681 29.71 12.20 2.16
CA SER A 681 30.19 13.22 3.09
C SER A 681 29.64 14.60 2.71
N TRP A 682 29.21 15.38 3.70
CA TRP A 682 28.65 16.73 3.53
C TRP A 682 27.41 16.80 2.62
N SER A 683 26.65 15.71 2.51
CA SER A 683 25.40 15.67 1.75
C SER A 683 24.21 16.28 2.47
N LEU A 684 24.27 16.41 3.80
CA LEU A 684 23.18 16.93 4.64
C LEU A 684 23.51 18.31 5.21
N THR A 685 22.50 19.17 5.28
CA THR A 685 22.60 20.49 5.94
C THR A 685 21.83 20.54 7.26
N ARG A 686 20.77 19.72 7.39
CA ARG A 686 19.92 19.61 8.59
C ARG A 686 19.65 18.14 8.89
N ALA A 687 19.68 17.75 10.16
CA ALA A 687 19.23 16.43 10.59
C ALA A 687 18.33 16.55 11.82
N LEU A 688 17.24 15.81 11.85
CA LEU A 688 16.31 15.71 12.99
C LEU A 688 16.17 14.24 13.35
N ILE A 689 16.74 13.86 14.49
CA ILE A 689 16.80 12.48 14.96
C ILE A 689 15.85 12.20 16.14
N MET A 690 14.91 13.12 16.39
CA MET A 690 13.87 13.00 17.44
C MET A 690 14.49 12.58 18.79
N ASP A 691 13.82 11.71 19.53
CA ASP A 691 14.24 11.11 20.80
C ASP A 691 14.91 9.74 20.66
N HIS A 692 15.31 9.37 19.45
CA HIS A 692 15.89 8.06 19.13
C HIS A 692 17.06 7.68 20.05
N LEU A 693 17.91 8.65 20.40
CA LEU A 693 19.09 8.38 21.23
C LEU A 693 18.75 8.02 22.69
N ASP A 694 17.54 8.34 23.17
CA ASP A 694 17.06 7.91 24.49
C ASP A 694 16.85 6.38 24.56
N TRP A 695 16.82 5.70 23.41
CA TRP A 695 16.57 4.26 23.31
C TRP A 695 17.83 3.44 23.67
N PHE A 696 19.01 4.04 23.59
CA PHE A 696 20.28 3.36 23.82
C PHE A 696 20.67 3.34 25.30
N THR A 697 21.49 2.35 25.66
CA THR A 697 22.13 2.32 26.96
C THR A 697 23.24 3.37 27.03
N VAL A 698 23.44 3.95 28.21
CA VAL A 698 24.54 4.88 28.48
C VAL A 698 25.88 4.29 28.01
N ASN A 699 26.67 5.09 27.29
CA ASN A 699 27.95 4.69 26.68
C ASN A 699 27.84 3.55 25.65
N SER A 700 26.70 3.44 24.94
CA SER A 700 26.60 2.51 23.81
C SER A 700 27.53 2.94 22.67
N LYS A 701 28.33 1.98 22.17
CA LYS A 701 29.16 2.17 20.97
C LYS A 701 28.33 2.52 19.74
N ASP A 702 27.08 2.04 19.67
CA ASP A 702 26.19 2.33 18.54
C ASP A 702 25.93 3.83 18.41
N VAL A 703 25.85 4.56 19.53
CA VAL A 703 25.68 6.02 19.53
C VAL A 703 26.96 6.71 19.09
N ASP A 704 28.14 6.26 19.55
CA ASP A 704 29.41 6.81 19.07
C ASP A 704 29.57 6.61 17.56
N GLU A 705 29.21 5.43 17.04
CA GLU A 705 29.26 5.13 15.61
C GLU A 705 28.24 5.95 14.79
N GLU A 706 27.00 6.08 15.26
CA GLU A 706 25.97 6.89 14.59
C GLU A 706 26.33 8.37 14.56
N VAL A 707 26.77 8.94 15.69
CA VAL A 707 27.20 10.34 15.76
C VAL A 707 28.44 10.58 14.89
N THR A 708 29.36 9.60 14.79
CA THR A 708 30.49 9.67 13.85
C THR A 708 30.01 9.71 12.40
N GLN A 709 28.99 8.93 12.03
CA GLN A 709 28.40 9.01 10.69
C GLN A 709 27.69 10.34 10.45
N LEU A 710 26.91 10.86 11.42
CA LEU A 710 26.33 12.21 11.36
C LEU A 710 27.41 13.27 11.15
N ALA A 711 28.50 13.20 11.91
CA ALA A 711 29.65 14.11 11.77
C ALA A 711 30.24 14.04 10.35
N ARG A 712 30.26 12.87 9.70
CA ARG A 712 30.75 12.72 8.33
C ARG A 712 29.80 13.34 7.31
N VAL A 713 28.50 13.07 7.40
CA VAL A 713 27.51 13.42 6.37
C VAL A 713 26.97 14.85 6.48
N VAL A 714 26.95 15.43 7.67
CA VAL A 714 26.53 16.84 7.86
C VAL A 714 27.63 17.77 7.33
N ALA A 715 27.27 18.78 6.56
CA ALA A 715 28.20 19.80 6.07
C ALA A 715 28.66 20.73 7.22
N PRO A 716 29.87 21.32 7.18
CA PRO A 716 30.28 22.35 8.14
C PRO A 716 29.25 23.49 8.21
N GLY A 717 28.89 23.94 9.41
CA GLY A 717 27.80 24.89 9.65
C GLY A 717 26.39 24.29 9.57
N GLY A 718 26.23 23.07 9.06
CA GLY A 718 25.00 22.29 9.23
C GLY A 718 24.83 21.82 10.67
N PHE A 719 23.62 21.37 11.03
CA PHE A 719 23.31 21.00 12.41
C PHE A 719 22.30 19.86 12.56
N VAL A 720 22.35 19.23 13.73
CA VAL A 720 21.49 18.13 14.15
C VAL A 720 20.59 18.59 15.31
N PHE A 721 19.32 18.21 15.26
CA PHE A 721 18.32 18.44 16.30
C PHE A 721 17.83 17.12 16.89
N TRP A 722 17.63 17.12 18.20
CA TRP A 722 17.02 16.02 18.95
C TRP A 722 16.29 16.55 20.17
N ARG A 723 15.29 15.80 20.62
CA ARG A 723 14.58 16.03 21.88
C ARG A 723 14.88 14.87 22.84
N SER A 724 14.76 15.09 24.14
CA SER A 724 15.00 14.03 25.13
C SER A 724 14.00 14.06 26.27
N ALA A 725 13.70 12.88 26.79
CA ALA A 725 12.98 12.70 28.05
C ALA A 725 13.76 13.22 29.27
N ALA A 726 15.10 13.35 29.17
CA ALA A 726 15.93 14.00 30.18
C ALA A 726 16.14 15.48 29.89
N LYS A 727 16.39 16.29 30.92
CA LYS A 727 16.83 17.68 30.80
C LYS A 727 18.25 17.78 30.23
N HIS A 728 19.13 16.86 30.62
CA HIS A 728 20.54 16.83 30.19
C HIS A 728 20.95 15.41 29.79
N PRO A 729 20.71 15.01 28.53
CA PRO A 729 21.04 13.65 28.09
C PRO A 729 22.55 13.41 27.97
N TRP A 730 22.98 12.20 28.34
CA TRP A 730 24.39 11.79 28.39
C TRP A 730 25.10 11.84 27.03
N TYR A 731 24.36 11.68 25.93
CA TYR A 731 24.92 11.64 24.58
C TYR A 731 25.27 13.04 24.02
N ASN A 732 24.95 14.13 24.73
CA ASN A 732 25.46 15.47 24.39
C ASN A 732 26.99 15.49 24.29
N GLU A 733 27.68 14.83 25.23
CA GLU A 733 29.14 14.74 25.23
C GLU A 733 29.68 13.97 24.01
N VAL A 734 28.90 13.04 23.44
CA VAL A 734 29.29 12.27 22.24
C VAL A 734 29.37 13.21 21.03
N PHE A 735 28.42 14.13 20.89
CA PHE A 735 28.42 15.14 19.84
C PHE A 735 29.61 16.10 20.00
N GLU A 736 29.91 16.55 21.22
CA GLU A 736 31.07 17.41 21.49
C GLU A 736 32.39 16.72 21.12
N ARG A 737 32.57 15.45 21.52
CA ARG A 737 33.74 14.64 21.11
C ARG A 737 33.85 14.49 19.59
N SER A 738 32.72 14.51 18.89
CA SER A 738 32.62 14.37 17.43
C SER A 738 32.70 15.72 16.69
N LYS A 739 33.21 16.77 17.34
CA LYS A 739 33.42 18.12 16.78
C LYS A 739 32.12 18.86 16.44
N PHE A 740 31.08 18.67 17.23
CA PHE A 740 29.92 19.55 17.23
C PHE A 740 29.97 20.53 18.39
N ARG A 741 29.42 21.74 18.19
CA ARG A 741 29.05 22.65 19.28
C ARG A 741 27.62 22.35 19.70
N VAL A 742 27.43 21.90 20.94
CA VAL A 742 26.12 21.53 21.48
C VAL A 742 25.53 22.68 22.29
N GLU A 743 24.28 23.02 22.00
CA GLU A 743 23.55 24.12 22.62
C GLU A 743 22.13 23.65 22.98
N ALA A 744 21.67 24.00 24.18
CA ALA A 744 20.29 23.76 24.57
C ALA A 744 19.40 24.82 23.91
N VAL A 745 18.43 24.37 23.11
CA VAL A 745 17.40 25.24 22.54
C VAL A 745 16.35 25.55 23.59
N ALA A 746 15.91 24.53 24.34
CA ALA A 746 14.97 24.67 25.44
C ALA A 746 15.13 23.55 26.47
N ILE A 747 14.92 23.87 27.76
CA ILE A 747 14.94 22.91 28.87
C ILE A 747 13.77 23.22 29.80
N ARG A 748 13.05 22.20 30.24
CA ARG A 748 11.89 22.35 31.12
C ARG A 748 12.32 22.78 32.53
N THR A 749 11.77 23.89 33.00
CA THR A 749 12.01 24.45 34.34
C THR A 749 10.73 24.42 35.20
N GLY A 750 10.12 23.24 35.37
CA GLY A 750 8.95 23.03 36.22
C GLY A 750 7.63 22.85 35.44
N SER A 751 6.50 23.22 36.06
CA SER A 751 5.14 22.98 35.55
C SER A 751 4.39 24.23 35.10
N GLU A 752 5.07 25.38 34.99
CA GLU A 752 4.43 26.67 34.73
C GLU A 752 4.38 27.04 33.25
N VAL A 753 5.41 26.65 32.47
CA VAL A 753 5.54 27.02 31.06
C VAL A 753 5.78 25.77 30.22
N ALA A 754 4.99 25.62 29.17
CA ALA A 754 5.15 24.54 28.20
C ALA A 754 6.25 24.90 27.20
N LEU A 755 7.12 23.94 26.87
CA LEU A 755 8.20 24.16 25.89
C LEU A 755 7.66 24.34 24.47
N ASP A 756 6.63 23.57 24.13
CA ASP A 756 5.97 23.58 22.84
C ASP A 756 4.53 23.04 22.99
N LYS A 757 3.79 22.89 21.88
CA LYS A 757 2.40 22.39 21.90
C LYS A 757 2.27 20.91 22.23
N VAL A 758 3.38 20.18 22.35
CA VAL A 758 3.39 18.78 22.75
C VAL A 758 3.82 18.63 24.21
N ASN A 759 4.86 19.37 24.61
CA ASN A 759 5.44 19.40 25.95
C ASN A 759 5.73 18.00 26.53
N MET A 760 6.00 17.00 25.69
CA MET A 760 6.30 15.63 26.11
C MET A 760 7.76 15.53 26.58
N TYR A 761 8.68 16.18 25.85
CA TYR A 761 10.12 16.10 26.12
C TYR A 761 10.56 17.12 27.17
N ALA A 762 11.58 16.77 27.95
CA ALA A 762 12.14 17.63 28.99
C ALA A 762 13.18 18.61 28.44
N SER A 763 13.77 18.33 27.27
CA SER A 763 14.71 19.22 26.60
C SER A 763 14.71 19.08 25.07
N PHE A 764 15.20 20.14 24.43
CA PHE A 764 15.42 20.26 22.98
C PHE A 764 16.82 20.83 22.71
N TRP A 765 17.59 20.20 21.84
CA TRP A 765 19.02 20.45 21.67
C TRP A 765 19.44 20.63 20.21
N LYS A 766 20.51 21.40 20.01
CA LYS A 766 21.18 21.66 18.73
C LYS A 766 22.65 21.25 18.80
N ALA A 767 23.11 20.46 17.84
CA ALA A 767 24.54 20.25 17.58
C ALA A 767 24.92 20.91 16.24
N THR A 768 25.71 21.98 16.27
CA THR A 768 26.23 22.62 15.06
C THR A 768 27.60 22.08 14.71
N LYS A 769 27.79 21.61 13.48
CA LYS A 769 29.07 21.06 13.04
C LYS A 769 30.12 22.16 12.87
N LEU A 770 31.25 22.00 13.56
CA LEU A 770 32.38 22.94 13.55
C LEU A 770 33.22 22.88 12.27
#